data_AF-A0A2E0PEM4-F1
#
_entry.id   AF-A0A2E0PEM4-F1
#
_cell.length_a   1.000
_cell.length_b   1.000
_cell.length_c   1.000
_cell.angle_alpha   90.00
_cell.angle_beta   90.00
_cell.angle_gamma   90.00
#
_symmetry.space_group_name_H-M   'P 1'
#
loop_
_entity.id
_entity.type
_entity.pdbx_description
1 polymer ?
#
loop_
_entity_poly.entity_id
_entity_poly.type
_entity_poly.pdbx_seq_one_letter_code
_entity_poly.pdbx_strand_id
1 'polypeptide(L)'
;MDGVIAKIDSPGLEIIIPAVLLIISLFPFLRTVKHAQLISILSAPIVFGLILGYFKYNNDLIKDASNNALLNSTPDQTKIKSPANPSNAYTSSKTCRACHPGEYDSWHNSYHRTMTQLAKPEAVLAKWHGTKLPHSGSQLKLEKKKNEYWVTTIGDDGTKESKQRITMTTGSHHLQVYWIGDKNGNLQHPFPFGWLIADQKWSPVEDTFLRDPESDPPDAKWNAVCIECHAVAGKPRILTSNKGIRTTKTEVAELGISCEACHGPAQEHIEYYQNPFNRYKTKDAKKVAIGIINPDDKKIDHKRSSQVCGQCHSYQFTPNKMDRYNNGPRFTPGGQLNASSNTVVVKPSSFTNDSINSKADLKKFISKHGHPHPGKEWLKDRFWPDGMVRVTGREYNGLLDTACFQKGKMSCLSCHSMHDYHDRNDQLAPQMDSNEACFKCHENLRDNLTSHTNHAADSTGSSCYNCHMPHTTYGLLNAIRSHQIDSPKVSTQLKTGRVNACNLCHINKSLKWTSENLIKWYGHEPVELSEDDKSISSILKMLLMGDAGQRAIAAWHMGWKPAREISGNDWQPGWLFRSMNDPYSAVRYIAHKALIIDPRLNKIEFDYTGPLTKRTEQIQNAKDFWTKALLNRDGLTAQPELLIDNQGKPIDIKAKYFESKRNNQPITLQE
;
A
#
# COMPACT_ATOMS: atom_id res chain seq x y z
N MET A 1 22.64 17.09 -26.03
CA MET A 1 22.27 17.59 -27.38
C MET A 1 21.05 16.81 -27.88
N ASP A 2 20.07 16.60 -26.99
CA ASP A 2 19.12 15.47 -27.08
C ASP A 2 17.67 15.91 -27.34
N GLY A 3 17.46 17.16 -27.74
CA GLY A 3 16.14 17.79 -27.85
C GLY A 3 15.50 17.80 -29.23
N VAL A 4 16.19 17.38 -30.30
CA VAL A 4 15.70 17.59 -31.69
C VAL A 4 15.46 16.29 -32.46
N ILE A 5 15.98 15.14 -32.02
CA ILE A 5 15.87 13.88 -32.80
C ILE A 5 14.67 13.00 -32.36
N ALA A 6 14.06 13.27 -31.20
CA ALA A 6 13.00 12.41 -30.65
C ALA A 6 11.59 12.56 -31.29
N LYS A 7 11.46 13.13 -32.50
CA LYS A 7 10.14 13.41 -33.09
C LYS A 7 9.99 13.11 -34.59
N ILE A 8 10.80 12.22 -35.13
CA ILE A 8 10.51 11.61 -36.44
C ILE A 8 10.25 10.13 -36.21
N ASP A 9 9.05 9.83 -35.70
CA ASP A 9 8.51 8.46 -35.64
C ASP A 9 7.96 8.10 -37.03
N SER A 10 8.81 8.23 -38.06
CA SER A 10 8.51 7.81 -39.42
C SER A 10 9.08 6.40 -39.60
N PRO A 11 8.24 5.37 -39.82
CA PRO A 11 8.72 4.02 -40.03
C PRO A 11 9.64 4.00 -41.25
N GLY A 12 10.95 3.86 -41.03
CA GLY A 12 11.96 3.71 -42.08
C GLY A 12 13.19 4.61 -41.95
N LEU A 13 13.09 5.80 -41.34
CA LEU A 13 14.24 6.73 -41.26
C LEU A 13 15.42 6.15 -40.47
N GLU A 14 15.14 5.37 -39.43
CA GLU A 14 16.15 4.71 -38.58
C GLU A 14 16.96 3.62 -39.29
N ILE A 15 16.46 3.08 -40.41
CA ILE A 15 17.14 2.05 -41.23
C ILE A 15 17.82 2.69 -42.44
N ILE A 16 17.18 3.72 -43.01
CA ILE A 16 17.69 4.47 -44.15
C ILE A 16 18.96 5.23 -43.77
N ILE A 17 19.00 5.89 -42.59
CA ILE A 17 20.16 6.67 -42.16
C ILE A 17 21.43 5.80 -42.03
N PRO A 18 21.44 4.66 -41.30
CA PRO A 18 22.60 3.78 -41.24
C PRO A 18 23.01 3.20 -42.59
N ALA A 19 22.05 2.80 -43.44
CA ALA A 19 22.35 2.28 -44.77
C ALA A 19 23.01 3.33 -45.67
N VAL A 20 22.53 4.58 -45.62
CA VAL A 20 23.11 5.72 -46.35
C VAL A 20 24.50 6.06 -45.80
N LEU A 21 24.68 6.11 -44.48
CA LEU A 21 25.98 6.35 -43.86
C LEU A 21 27.01 5.26 -44.22
N LEU A 22 26.57 4.01 -44.33
CA LEU A 22 27.41 2.87 -44.70
C LEU A 22 27.78 2.90 -46.20
N ILE A 23 26.88 3.39 -47.07
CA ILE A 23 27.19 3.64 -48.48
C ILE A 23 28.19 4.80 -48.62
N ILE A 24 28.04 5.88 -47.83
CA ILE A 24 28.96 7.02 -47.82
C ILE A 24 30.35 6.60 -47.32
N SER A 25 30.45 5.76 -46.29
CA SER A 25 31.74 5.31 -45.75
C SER A 25 32.50 4.36 -46.67
N LEU A 26 31.80 3.67 -47.59
CA LEU A 26 32.39 2.82 -48.62
C LEU A 26 32.85 3.59 -49.87
N PHE A 27 32.42 4.85 -50.02
CA PHE A 27 32.70 5.70 -51.19
C PHE A 27 34.20 5.86 -51.54
N PRO A 28 35.14 6.00 -50.57
CA PRO A 28 36.57 6.11 -50.86
C PRO A 28 37.18 4.85 -51.49
N PHE A 29 36.61 3.68 -51.18
CA PHE A 29 37.10 2.39 -51.66
C PHE A 29 36.59 2.05 -53.06
N LEU A 30 35.55 2.73 -53.57
CA LEU A 30 34.96 2.48 -54.89
C LEU A 30 35.92 2.72 -56.07
N ARG A 31 36.99 3.51 -55.88
CA ARG A 31 37.97 3.84 -56.94
C ARG A 31 38.98 2.72 -57.23
N THR A 32 39.15 1.75 -56.33
CA THR A 32 40.20 0.72 -56.42
C THR A 32 39.66 -0.68 -56.76
N VAL A 33 38.36 -0.82 -57.02
CA VAL A 33 37.68 -2.11 -57.13
C VAL A 33 37.37 -2.48 -58.58
N LYS A 34 37.54 -3.76 -58.96
CA LYS A 34 37.16 -4.24 -60.31
C LYS A 34 35.64 -4.15 -60.49
N HIS A 35 35.15 -3.88 -61.70
CA HIS A 35 33.71 -3.72 -62.01
C HIS A 35 32.80 -4.82 -61.40
N ALA A 36 33.27 -6.06 -61.33
CA ALA A 36 32.53 -7.19 -60.75
C ALA A 36 32.30 -7.08 -59.23
N GLN A 37 33.18 -6.39 -58.49
CA GLN A 37 33.11 -6.23 -57.04
C GLN A 37 32.29 -4.98 -56.63
N LEU A 38 32.10 -4.04 -57.56
CA LEU A 38 31.34 -2.79 -57.36
C LEU A 38 29.85 -3.06 -57.11
N ILE A 39 29.27 -4.05 -57.82
CA ILE A 39 27.89 -4.48 -57.63
C ILE A 39 27.70 -5.09 -56.24
N SER A 40 28.62 -5.93 -55.78
CA SER A 40 28.55 -6.56 -54.46
C SER A 40 28.68 -5.54 -53.32
N ILE A 41 29.58 -4.55 -53.46
CA ILE A 41 29.80 -3.49 -52.46
C ILE A 41 28.59 -2.55 -52.36
N LEU A 42 27.92 -2.24 -53.48
CA LEU A 42 26.73 -1.38 -53.48
C LEU A 42 25.44 -2.11 -53.09
N SER A 43 25.31 -3.40 -53.41
CA SER A 43 24.12 -4.20 -53.07
C SER A 43 24.13 -4.70 -51.63
N ALA A 44 25.29 -5.00 -51.03
CA ALA A 44 25.37 -5.52 -49.66
C ALA A 44 24.73 -4.60 -48.59
N PRO A 45 24.94 -3.27 -48.57
CA PRO A 45 24.28 -2.37 -47.62
C PRO A 45 22.76 -2.31 -47.80
N ILE A 46 22.29 -2.42 -49.05
CA ILE A 46 20.86 -2.41 -49.37
C ILE A 46 20.21 -3.72 -48.90
N VAL A 47 20.81 -4.86 -49.22
CA VAL A 47 20.36 -6.18 -48.76
C VAL A 47 20.40 -6.25 -47.23
N PHE A 48 21.46 -5.76 -46.60
CA PHE A 48 21.57 -5.69 -45.14
C PHE A 48 20.51 -4.78 -44.51
N GLY A 49 20.24 -3.61 -45.09
CA GLY A 49 19.17 -2.71 -44.68
C GLY A 49 17.78 -3.34 -44.83
N LEU A 50 17.53 -4.07 -45.92
CA LEU A 50 16.29 -4.82 -46.13
C LEU A 50 16.13 -5.98 -45.12
N ILE A 51 17.20 -6.70 -44.81
CA ILE A 51 17.21 -7.76 -43.79
C ILE A 51 16.92 -7.16 -42.41
N LEU A 52 17.61 -6.10 -42.01
CA LEU A 52 17.36 -5.39 -40.75
C LEU A 52 15.94 -4.82 -40.69
N GLY A 53 15.46 -4.26 -41.80
CA GLY A 53 14.10 -3.76 -41.92
C GLY A 53 13.04 -4.85 -41.80
N TYR A 54 13.25 -6.01 -42.43
CA TYR A 54 12.40 -7.19 -42.28
C TYR A 54 12.38 -7.70 -40.83
N PHE A 55 13.54 -7.79 -40.18
CA PHE A 55 13.62 -8.18 -38.77
C PHE A 55 12.92 -7.17 -37.84
N LYS A 56 13.12 -5.87 -38.05
CA LYS A 56 12.44 -4.81 -37.27
C LYS A 56 10.93 -4.87 -37.49
N TYR A 57 10.48 -4.90 -38.74
CA TYR A 57 9.06 -4.98 -39.10
C TYR A 57 8.37 -6.19 -38.45
N ASN A 58 8.97 -7.37 -38.56
CA ASN A 58 8.43 -8.56 -37.91
C ASN A 58 8.44 -8.45 -36.38
N ASN A 59 9.48 -7.85 -35.80
CA ASN A 59 9.53 -7.65 -34.36
C ASN A 59 8.46 -6.66 -33.87
N ASP A 60 8.23 -5.57 -34.59
CA ASP A 60 7.21 -4.57 -34.29
C ASP A 60 5.80 -5.16 -34.48
N LEU A 61 5.55 -5.91 -35.56
CA LEU A 61 4.29 -6.64 -35.74
C LEU A 61 4.00 -7.60 -34.59
N ILE A 62 4.98 -8.39 -34.15
CA ILE A 62 4.81 -9.32 -33.03
C ILE A 62 4.57 -8.55 -31.73
N LYS A 63 5.27 -7.43 -31.52
CA LYS A 63 5.10 -6.56 -30.35
C LYS A 63 3.70 -5.95 -30.32
N ASP A 64 3.19 -5.50 -31.47
CA ASP A 64 1.86 -4.91 -31.59
C ASP A 64 0.76 -5.95 -31.40
N ALA A 65 0.89 -7.14 -32.00
CA ALA A 65 -0.02 -8.26 -31.74
C ALA A 65 -0.05 -8.64 -30.26
N SER A 66 1.12 -8.70 -29.61
CA SER A 66 1.24 -8.96 -28.17
C SER A 66 0.58 -7.87 -27.33
N ASN A 67 0.78 -6.60 -27.68
CA ASN A 67 0.16 -5.46 -27.00
C ASN A 67 -1.36 -5.45 -27.18
N ASN A 68 -1.85 -5.72 -28.38
CA ASN A 68 -3.28 -5.80 -28.66
C ASN A 68 -3.93 -6.95 -27.88
N ALA A 69 -3.29 -8.12 -27.83
CA ALA A 69 -3.76 -9.23 -27.02
C ALA A 69 -3.79 -8.88 -25.51
N LEU A 70 -2.79 -8.16 -25.02
CA LEU A 70 -2.76 -7.67 -23.64
C LEU A 70 -3.96 -6.74 -23.37
N LEU A 71 -4.14 -5.72 -24.21
CA LEU A 71 -5.21 -4.74 -24.07
C LEU A 71 -6.60 -5.39 -24.10
N ASN A 72 -6.84 -6.29 -25.06
CA ASN A 72 -8.11 -7.02 -25.18
C ASN A 72 -8.44 -7.91 -23.97
N SER A 73 -7.41 -8.34 -23.22
CA SER A 73 -7.55 -9.17 -22.02
C SER A 73 -7.61 -8.36 -20.72
N THR A 74 -7.63 -7.03 -20.80
CA THR A 74 -7.62 -6.10 -19.65
C THR A 74 -8.82 -5.15 -19.68
N PRO A 75 -9.16 -4.47 -18.57
CA PRO A 75 -10.18 -3.44 -18.54
C PRO A 75 -10.01 -2.42 -19.68
N ASP A 76 -11.11 -2.11 -20.37
CA ASP A 76 -11.09 -1.19 -21.50
C ASP A 76 -10.86 0.23 -20.99
N GLN A 77 -9.75 0.85 -21.39
CA GLN A 77 -9.47 2.26 -21.11
C GLN A 77 -10.20 3.12 -22.14
N THR A 78 -11.30 3.75 -21.73
CA THR A 78 -12.25 4.43 -22.62
C THR A 78 -12.57 5.85 -22.17
N LYS A 79 -13.10 6.66 -23.09
CA LYS A 79 -13.60 8.01 -22.77
C LYS A 79 -14.92 7.91 -21.99
N ILE A 80 -14.82 7.91 -20.66
CA ILE A 80 -15.97 7.85 -19.77
C ILE A 80 -16.53 9.26 -19.54
N LYS A 81 -17.86 9.40 -19.59
CA LYS A 81 -18.55 10.64 -19.20
C LYS A 81 -18.97 10.57 -17.74
N SER A 82 -18.83 11.69 -17.01
CA SER A 82 -19.34 11.78 -15.64
C SER A 82 -20.86 11.73 -15.63
N PRO A 83 -21.51 10.90 -14.79
CA PRO A 83 -22.95 10.95 -14.65
C PRO A 83 -23.47 12.31 -14.13
N ALA A 84 -22.65 13.02 -13.35
CA ALA A 84 -23.01 14.34 -12.78
C ALA A 84 -22.88 15.47 -13.80
N ASN A 85 -21.98 15.34 -14.79
CA ASN A 85 -21.87 16.27 -15.91
C ASN A 85 -21.53 15.50 -17.21
N PRO A 86 -22.54 15.04 -17.95
CA PRO A 86 -22.33 14.25 -19.17
C PRO A 86 -21.61 14.99 -20.31
N SER A 87 -21.54 16.32 -20.24
CA SER A 87 -20.82 17.14 -21.22
C SER A 87 -19.30 17.16 -20.99
N ASN A 88 -18.85 16.84 -19.77
CA ASN A 88 -17.43 16.84 -19.40
C ASN A 88 -16.94 15.39 -19.16
N ALA A 89 -16.13 14.88 -20.08
CA ALA A 89 -15.62 13.52 -20.03
C ALA A 89 -14.18 13.45 -19.49
N TYR A 90 -13.82 12.26 -18.99
CA TYR A 90 -12.44 11.91 -18.69
C TYR A 90 -11.64 11.79 -19.99
N THR A 91 -10.36 12.15 -19.95
CA THR A 91 -9.48 12.18 -21.12
C THR A 91 -8.31 11.21 -20.92
N SER A 92 -7.20 11.68 -20.34
CA SER A 92 -6.05 10.91 -19.90
C SER A 92 -5.03 11.88 -19.30
N SER A 93 -4.27 11.45 -18.30
CA SER A 93 -3.17 12.22 -17.72
C SER A 93 -2.11 12.68 -18.75
N LYS A 94 -1.99 12.00 -19.90
CA LYS A 94 -1.10 12.41 -20.99
C LYS A 94 -1.44 13.78 -21.58
N THR A 95 -2.71 14.19 -21.57
CA THR A 95 -3.15 15.46 -22.13
C THR A 95 -2.71 16.65 -21.26
N CYS A 96 -2.47 16.42 -19.97
CA CYS A 96 -2.07 17.44 -19.01
C CYS A 96 -0.62 17.89 -19.19
N ARG A 97 0.27 16.98 -19.62
CA ARG A 97 1.74 17.17 -19.62
C ARG A 97 2.23 18.41 -20.36
N ALA A 98 1.61 18.75 -21.49
CA ALA A 98 2.08 19.86 -22.32
C ALA A 98 1.87 21.24 -21.65
N CYS A 99 0.84 21.35 -20.80
CA CYS A 99 0.53 22.59 -20.07
C CYS A 99 1.06 22.56 -18.63
N HIS A 100 1.15 21.37 -18.02
CA HIS A 100 1.53 21.15 -16.61
C HIS A 100 2.70 20.16 -16.49
N PRO A 101 3.90 20.50 -17.00
CA PRO A 101 5.03 19.57 -16.98
C PRO A 101 5.52 19.24 -15.57
N GLY A 102 5.58 20.20 -14.64
CA GLY A 102 6.06 19.97 -13.28
C GLY A 102 5.13 19.08 -12.45
N GLU A 103 3.83 19.36 -12.50
CA GLU A 103 2.81 18.54 -11.84
C GLU A 103 2.74 17.14 -12.46
N TYR A 104 2.92 17.03 -13.78
CA TYR A 104 3.00 15.75 -14.46
C TYR A 104 4.21 14.94 -14.00
N ASP A 105 5.40 15.55 -13.93
CA ASP A 105 6.64 14.84 -13.56
C ASP A 105 6.59 14.37 -12.09
N SER A 106 6.08 15.21 -11.17
CA SER A 106 5.88 14.81 -9.77
C SER A 106 4.85 13.69 -9.61
N TRP A 107 3.71 13.75 -10.33
CA TRP A 107 2.73 12.67 -10.37
C TRP A 107 3.32 11.39 -10.97
N HIS A 108 4.09 11.49 -12.05
CA HIS A 108 4.69 10.33 -12.72
C HIS A 108 5.69 9.58 -11.83
N ASN A 109 6.34 10.28 -10.90
CA ASN A 109 7.24 9.68 -9.91
C ASN A 109 6.53 9.12 -8.65
N SER A 110 5.21 9.28 -8.53
CA SER A 110 4.44 8.84 -7.37
C SER A 110 3.97 7.39 -7.45
N TYR A 111 3.71 6.77 -6.30
CA TYR A 111 3.11 5.42 -6.23
C TYR A 111 1.63 5.39 -6.66
N HIS A 112 0.92 6.53 -6.60
CA HIS A 112 -0.44 6.67 -7.15
C HIS A 112 -0.48 6.28 -8.64
N ARG A 113 0.45 6.81 -9.44
CA ARG A 113 0.55 6.54 -10.88
C ARG A 113 0.90 5.09 -11.20
N THR A 114 1.59 4.38 -10.30
CA THR A 114 2.01 2.99 -10.47
C THR A 114 1.16 2.00 -9.66
N MET A 115 -0.02 2.42 -9.18
CA MET A 115 -0.87 1.54 -8.36
C MET A 115 -1.42 0.36 -9.13
N THR A 116 -1.94 0.57 -10.35
CA THR A 116 -2.34 -0.52 -11.26
C THR A 116 -1.73 -0.27 -12.62
N GLN A 117 -1.05 -1.27 -13.17
CA GLN A 117 -0.40 -1.17 -14.47
C GLN A 117 -0.67 -2.40 -15.31
N LEU A 118 -0.59 -2.24 -16.64
CA LEU A 118 -0.47 -3.38 -17.54
C LEU A 118 0.86 -4.10 -17.26
N ALA A 119 0.87 -5.43 -17.35
CA ALA A 119 2.05 -6.26 -17.11
C ALA A 119 3.07 -6.16 -18.26
N LYS A 120 3.77 -5.04 -18.30
CA LYS A 120 4.84 -4.71 -19.25
C LYS A 120 6.22 -4.79 -18.57
N PRO A 121 7.32 -4.88 -19.33
CA PRO A 121 8.67 -4.96 -18.79
C PRO A 121 9.01 -3.92 -17.71
N GLU A 122 8.53 -2.69 -17.88
CA GLU A 122 8.73 -1.57 -16.95
C GLU A 122 7.86 -1.61 -15.69
N ALA A 123 6.85 -2.49 -15.63
CA ALA A 123 5.88 -2.57 -14.54
C ALA A 123 6.08 -3.80 -13.63
N VAL A 124 6.60 -4.91 -14.16
CA VAL A 124 6.84 -6.14 -13.40
C VAL A 124 8.16 -6.04 -12.65
N LEU A 125 8.08 -5.95 -11.33
CA LEU A 125 9.24 -5.79 -10.44
C LEU A 125 9.88 -7.12 -10.05
N ALA A 126 9.15 -8.23 -10.11
CA ALA A 126 9.65 -9.52 -9.69
C ALA A 126 10.66 -10.15 -10.68
N LYS A 127 11.57 -10.95 -10.12
CA LYS A 127 12.36 -11.90 -10.90
C LYS A 127 11.44 -13.00 -11.45
N TRP A 128 11.03 -12.82 -12.71
CA TRP A 128 10.03 -13.68 -13.34
C TRP A 128 10.63 -14.91 -14.03
N HIS A 129 11.48 -14.71 -15.04
CA HIS A 129 11.92 -15.80 -15.92
C HIS A 129 12.76 -16.83 -15.16
N GLY A 130 12.38 -18.10 -15.28
CA GLY A 130 13.09 -19.23 -14.65
C GLY A 130 12.66 -19.52 -13.21
N THR A 131 11.72 -18.75 -12.66
CA THR A 131 11.20 -18.97 -11.31
C THR A 131 10.24 -20.17 -11.29
N LYS A 132 10.36 -20.99 -10.24
CA LYS A 132 9.45 -22.09 -9.92
C LYS A 132 8.82 -21.85 -8.56
N LEU A 133 7.50 -21.92 -8.47
CA LEU A 133 6.75 -21.71 -7.22
C LEU A 133 5.91 -22.95 -6.90
N PRO A 134 5.87 -23.40 -5.64
CA PRO A 134 4.98 -24.48 -5.23
C PRO A 134 3.52 -24.00 -5.24
N HIS A 135 2.57 -24.84 -5.68
CA HIS A 135 1.15 -24.49 -5.66
C HIS A 135 0.28 -25.73 -5.48
N SER A 136 -0.16 -26.01 -4.25
CA SER A 136 -1.08 -27.10 -3.83
C SER A 136 -1.44 -28.14 -4.91
N GLY A 137 -0.63 -29.20 -5.01
CA GLY A 137 -0.84 -30.28 -6.00
C GLY A 137 -0.34 -29.99 -7.41
N SER A 138 0.48 -28.93 -7.56
CA SER A 138 1.09 -28.50 -8.81
C SER A 138 2.35 -27.65 -8.58
N GLN A 139 3.09 -27.39 -9.65
CA GLN A 139 4.21 -26.45 -9.71
C GLN A 139 3.91 -25.36 -10.74
N LEU A 140 4.15 -24.10 -10.37
CA LEU A 140 4.07 -22.96 -11.28
C LEU A 140 5.46 -22.66 -11.85
N LYS A 141 5.58 -22.63 -13.18
CA LYS A 141 6.78 -22.19 -13.89
C LYS A 141 6.53 -20.82 -14.52
N LEU A 142 7.39 -19.86 -14.18
CA LEU A 142 7.29 -18.49 -14.66
C LEU A 142 8.24 -18.25 -15.83
N GLU A 143 7.67 -17.80 -16.96
CA GLU A 143 8.41 -17.57 -18.19
C GLU A 143 8.17 -16.14 -18.70
N LYS A 144 9.26 -15.39 -18.91
CA LYS A 144 9.22 -14.17 -19.73
C LYS A 144 9.55 -14.53 -21.17
N LYS A 145 8.68 -14.16 -22.12
CA LYS A 145 8.91 -14.30 -23.57
C LYS A 145 8.81 -12.91 -24.20
N LYS A 146 9.95 -12.34 -24.62
CA LYS A 146 10.03 -10.93 -25.05
C LYS A 146 9.43 -9.99 -23.98
N ASN A 147 8.28 -9.37 -24.27
CA ASN A 147 7.57 -8.44 -23.39
C ASN A 147 6.39 -9.08 -22.65
N GLU A 148 6.24 -10.40 -22.74
CA GLU A 148 5.12 -11.14 -22.17
C GLU A 148 5.54 -11.93 -20.94
N TYR A 149 4.63 -11.99 -19.98
CA TYR A 149 4.80 -12.68 -18.71
C TYR A 149 3.80 -13.83 -18.65
N TRP A 150 4.30 -15.05 -18.55
CA TRP A 150 3.49 -16.27 -18.59
C TRP A 150 3.70 -17.11 -17.34
N VAL A 151 2.64 -17.80 -16.95
CA VAL A 151 2.62 -18.84 -15.92
C VAL A 151 2.21 -20.14 -16.60
N THR A 152 3.00 -21.19 -16.40
CA THR A 152 2.60 -22.56 -16.71
C THR A 152 2.38 -23.31 -15.41
N THR A 153 1.17 -23.81 -15.18
CA THR A 153 0.84 -24.70 -14.07
C THR A 153 1.02 -26.14 -14.53
N ILE A 154 1.87 -26.89 -13.84
CA ILE A 154 2.19 -28.29 -14.11
C ILE A 154 1.65 -29.11 -12.95
N GLY A 155 0.66 -29.97 -13.19
CA GLY A 155 0.10 -30.85 -12.15
C GLY A 155 1.13 -31.86 -11.62
N ASP A 156 0.88 -32.44 -10.44
CA ASP A 156 1.77 -33.44 -9.83
C ASP A 156 2.00 -34.68 -10.71
N ASP A 157 1.05 -35.00 -11.59
CA ASP A 157 1.19 -36.07 -12.59
C ASP A 157 2.20 -35.75 -13.70
N GLY A 158 2.69 -34.51 -13.77
CA GLY A 158 3.65 -34.02 -14.76
C GLY A 158 3.11 -33.94 -16.19
N THR A 159 1.83 -34.27 -16.41
CA THR A 159 1.22 -34.38 -17.75
C THR A 159 0.17 -33.31 -18.01
N LYS A 160 -0.54 -32.83 -16.99
CA LYS A 160 -1.49 -31.74 -17.12
C LYS A 160 -0.79 -30.40 -17.01
N GLU A 161 -0.72 -29.71 -18.13
CA GLU A 161 -0.23 -28.33 -18.19
C GLU A 161 -1.33 -27.35 -18.59
N SER A 162 -1.35 -26.19 -17.93
CA SER A 162 -2.14 -25.04 -18.39
C SER A 162 -1.28 -23.80 -18.39
N LYS A 163 -1.45 -22.96 -19.41
CA LYS A 163 -0.64 -21.76 -19.60
C LYS A 163 -1.51 -20.52 -19.66
N GLN A 164 -1.17 -19.51 -18.87
CA GLN A 164 -1.91 -18.26 -18.76
C GLN A 164 -0.97 -17.07 -18.77
N ARG A 165 -1.45 -15.96 -19.34
CA ARG A 165 -0.72 -14.70 -19.43
C ARG A 165 -1.02 -13.83 -18.22
N ILE A 166 0.00 -13.22 -17.64
CA ILE A 166 -0.16 -12.12 -16.70
C ILE A 166 -0.45 -10.85 -17.48
N THR A 167 -1.51 -10.18 -17.07
CA THR A 167 -2.12 -9.08 -17.82
C THR A 167 -1.96 -7.75 -17.08
N MET A 168 -2.02 -7.77 -15.75
CA MET A 168 -1.91 -6.57 -14.92
C MET A 168 -1.09 -6.82 -13.65
N THR A 169 -0.62 -5.73 -13.06
CA THR A 169 -0.04 -5.67 -11.72
C THR A 169 -0.82 -4.69 -10.86
N THR A 170 -0.85 -4.93 -9.54
CA THR A 170 -1.31 -3.95 -8.55
C THR A 170 -0.28 -3.82 -7.43
N GLY A 171 0.04 -2.58 -7.05
CA GLY A 171 1.07 -2.27 -6.08
C GLY A 171 2.48 -2.13 -6.68
N SER A 172 3.27 -1.22 -6.09
CA SER A 172 4.62 -0.87 -6.56
C SER A 172 5.53 -0.32 -5.45
N HIS A 173 5.07 -0.27 -4.20
CA HIS A 173 5.84 0.24 -3.06
C HIS A 173 6.38 -0.89 -2.18
N HIS A 174 5.52 -1.58 -1.42
CA HIS A 174 5.92 -2.67 -0.52
C HIS A 174 5.63 -4.07 -1.09
N LEU A 175 4.47 -4.22 -1.73
CA LEU A 175 3.98 -5.45 -2.31
C LEU A 175 3.53 -5.19 -3.76
N GLN A 176 3.82 -6.13 -4.65
CA GLN A 176 3.22 -6.17 -5.99
C GLN A 176 2.51 -7.51 -6.19
N VAL A 177 1.20 -7.45 -6.44
CA VAL A 177 0.38 -8.60 -6.82
C VAL A 177 0.12 -8.60 -8.33
N TYR A 178 -0.19 -9.76 -8.88
CA TYR A 178 -0.32 -9.97 -10.31
C TYR A 178 -1.69 -10.54 -10.67
N TRP A 179 -2.11 -10.29 -11.90
CA TRP A 179 -3.44 -10.67 -12.39
C TRP A 179 -3.33 -11.47 -13.67
N ILE A 180 -4.20 -12.47 -13.79
CA ILE A 180 -4.36 -13.30 -14.97
C ILE A 180 -5.66 -12.94 -15.66
N GLY A 181 -5.60 -12.59 -16.94
CA GLY A 181 -6.81 -12.37 -17.76
C GLY A 181 -7.60 -13.66 -17.96
N ASP A 182 -8.92 -13.56 -17.87
CA ASP A 182 -9.83 -14.64 -18.26
C ASP A 182 -9.68 -14.94 -19.77
N LYS A 183 -10.01 -16.17 -20.16
CA LYS A 183 -10.07 -16.59 -21.57
C LYS A 183 -11.18 -15.87 -22.32
N ASN A 184 -12.26 -15.50 -21.62
CA ASN A 184 -13.44 -14.86 -22.21
C ASN A 184 -13.70 -13.50 -21.56
N GLY A 185 -13.45 -12.42 -22.28
CA GLY A 185 -13.64 -11.04 -21.80
C GLY A 185 -12.44 -10.52 -21.02
N ASN A 186 -12.67 -9.55 -20.14
CA ASN A 186 -11.60 -8.83 -19.43
C ASN A 186 -11.63 -8.97 -17.90
N LEU A 187 -12.19 -10.07 -17.41
CA LEU A 187 -12.14 -10.42 -15.99
C LEU A 187 -10.70 -10.77 -15.59
N GLN A 188 -10.27 -10.29 -14.43
CA GLN A 188 -8.92 -10.49 -13.90
C GLN A 188 -8.96 -11.41 -12.67
N HIS A 189 -8.30 -12.55 -12.78
CA HIS A 189 -8.14 -13.54 -11.72
C HIS A 189 -6.87 -13.27 -10.92
N PRO A 190 -6.89 -13.46 -9.58
CA PRO A 190 -5.69 -13.28 -8.77
C PRO A 190 -4.64 -14.34 -9.13
N PHE A 191 -3.39 -13.91 -9.33
CA PHE A 191 -2.25 -14.82 -9.29
C PHE A 191 -1.91 -15.12 -7.83
N PRO A 192 -1.72 -16.40 -7.41
CA PRO A 192 -1.64 -16.78 -6.00
C PRO A 192 -0.38 -16.28 -5.28
N PHE A 193 0.59 -15.70 -5.98
CA PHE A 193 1.82 -15.18 -5.37
C PHE A 193 1.99 -13.66 -5.57
N GLY A 194 2.40 -12.99 -4.51
CA GLY A 194 2.84 -11.59 -4.51
C GLY A 194 4.36 -11.47 -4.38
N TRP A 195 4.89 -10.34 -4.80
CA TRP A 195 6.30 -10.00 -4.68
C TRP A 195 6.51 -8.97 -3.58
N LEU A 196 7.19 -9.38 -2.50
CA LEU A 196 7.65 -8.49 -1.45
C LEU A 196 8.87 -7.73 -1.97
N ILE A 197 8.70 -6.43 -2.24
CA ILE A 197 9.65 -5.63 -3.02
C ILE A 197 10.96 -5.43 -2.26
N ALA A 198 10.88 -5.03 -0.99
CA ALA A 198 12.06 -4.79 -0.15
C ALA A 198 12.88 -6.08 0.08
N ASP A 199 12.21 -7.22 0.14
CA ASP A 199 12.82 -8.52 0.43
C ASP A 199 13.20 -9.30 -0.84
N GLN A 200 12.80 -8.79 -2.00
CA GLN A 200 12.95 -9.46 -3.30
C GLN A 200 12.51 -10.93 -3.25
N LYS A 201 11.34 -11.17 -2.66
CA LYS A 201 10.85 -12.51 -2.34
C LYS A 201 9.42 -12.74 -2.84
N TRP A 202 9.19 -13.92 -3.40
CA TRP A 202 7.85 -14.44 -3.66
C TRP A 202 7.20 -14.95 -2.38
N SER A 203 5.95 -14.57 -2.15
CA SER A 203 5.10 -15.08 -1.07
C SER A 203 3.73 -15.45 -1.62
N PRO A 204 3.08 -16.51 -1.12
CA PRO A 204 1.64 -16.65 -1.29
C PRO A 204 0.94 -15.36 -0.87
N VAL A 205 -0.04 -14.89 -1.65
CA VAL A 205 -0.72 -13.60 -1.40
C VAL A 205 -1.42 -13.62 -0.04
N GLU A 206 -2.04 -14.73 0.31
CA GLU A 206 -2.68 -14.97 1.61
C GLU A 206 -1.75 -14.77 2.80
N ASP A 207 -0.44 -15.00 2.63
CA ASP A 207 0.58 -14.85 3.66
C ASP A 207 1.20 -13.44 3.72
N THR A 208 0.80 -12.54 2.81
CA THR A 208 1.25 -11.14 2.78
C THR A 208 0.35 -10.19 3.58
N PHE A 209 -0.78 -10.70 4.09
CA PHE A 209 -1.70 -9.97 4.95
C PHE A 209 -1.82 -10.68 6.31
N LEU A 210 -2.35 -9.97 7.30
CA LEU A 210 -2.74 -10.62 8.54
C LEU A 210 -4.10 -11.26 8.32
N ARG A 211 -4.09 -12.58 8.08
CA ARG A 211 -5.29 -13.37 7.79
C ARG A 211 -5.35 -14.58 8.71
N ASP A 212 -6.56 -14.91 9.12
CA ASP A 212 -6.84 -16.15 9.83
C ASP A 212 -6.37 -17.37 9.00
N PRO A 213 -5.45 -18.21 9.52
CA PRO A 213 -4.88 -19.32 8.77
C PRO A 213 -5.88 -20.40 8.38
N GLU A 214 -7.03 -20.49 9.06
CA GLU A 214 -8.08 -21.46 8.77
C GLU A 214 -9.09 -20.97 7.70
N SER A 215 -8.95 -19.73 7.24
CA SER A 215 -9.87 -19.15 6.26
C SER A 215 -9.46 -19.47 4.82
N ASP A 216 -10.44 -19.78 3.96
CA ASP A 216 -10.23 -20.11 2.54
C ASP A 216 -9.36 -19.07 1.79
N PRO A 217 -8.54 -19.45 0.80
CA PRO A 217 -7.81 -18.47 -0.01
C PRO A 217 -8.74 -17.43 -0.64
N PRO A 218 -8.36 -16.13 -0.65
CA PRO A 218 -9.20 -15.08 -1.20
C PRO A 218 -9.32 -15.22 -2.73
N ASP A 219 -10.54 -15.34 -3.26
CA ASP A 219 -10.80 -15.25 -4.71
C ASP A 219 -11.23 -13.83 -5.14
N ALA A 220 -10.45 -12.83 -4.74
CA ALA A 220 -10.73 -11.44 -5.05
C ALA A 220 -10.47 -11.15 -6.53
N LYS A 221 -11.51 -10.83 -7.31
CA LYS A 221 -11.36 -10.36 -8.70
C LYS A 221 -11.06 -8.86 -8.71
N TRP A 222 -10.03 -8.44 -9.44
CA TRP A 222 -9.64 -7.01 -9.53
C TRP A 222 -10.84 -6.14 -9.95
N ASN A 223 -11.62 -6.61 -10.93
CA ASN A 223 -12.79 -5.92 -11.49
C ASN A 223 -13.92 -5.69 -10.50
N ALA A 224 -13.91 -6.35 -9.34
CA ALA A 224 -14.95 -6.22 -8.32
C ALA A 224 -14.43 -5.56 -7.04
N VAL A 225 -13.18 -5.82 -6.66
CA VAL A 225 -12.63 -5.40 -5.37
C VAL A 225 -11.66 -4.23 -5.52
N CYS A 226 -10.71 -4.30 -6.46
CA CYS A 226 -9.62 -3.33 -6.56
C CYS A 226 -10.00 -2.09 -7.38
N ILE A 227 -10.88 -2.25 -8.37
CA ILE A 227 -11.32 -1.16 -9.26
C ILE A 227 -11.99 0.00 -8.53
N GLU A 228 -12.50 -0.21 -7.31
CA GLU A 228 -13.14 0.84 -6.53
C GLU A 228 -12.17 1.98 -6.21
N CYS A 229 -10.91 1.64 -5.93
CA CYS A 229 -9.89 2.58 -5.50
C CYS A 229 -8.65 2.61 -6.40
N HIS A 230 -8.43 1.65 -7.31
CA HIS A 230 -7.17 1.52 -8.07
C HIS A 230 -7.30 1.80 -9.58
N ALA A 231 -8.34 2.55 -9.96
CA ALA A 231 -8.58 3.02 -11.31
C ALA A 231 -9.43 4.29 -11.31
N VAL A 232 -9.42 5.04 -12.41
CA VAL A 232 -10.24 6.24 -12.56
C VAL A 232 -11.60 5.92 -13.18
N ALA A 233 -12.68 6.35 -12.54
CA ALA A 233 -14.06 6.21 -13.00
C ALA A 233 -14.48 4.78 -13.39
N GLY A 234 -13.93 3.77 -12.71
CA GLY A 234 -14.08 2.37 -13.09
C GLY A 234 -15.52 1.84 -13.02
N LYS A 235 -15.92 1.10 -14.06
CA LYS A 235 -17.22 0.44 -14.24
C LYS A 235 -17.01 -1.07 -14.41
N PRO A 236 -17.19 -1.86 -13.34
CA PRO A 236 -17.08 -3.32 -13.39
C PRO A 236 -17.85 -3.99 -14.53
N ARG A 237 -19.11 -3.59 -14.76
CA ARG A 237 -20.05 -4.19 -15.74
C ARG A 237 -20.05 -5.72 -15.68
N ILE A 238 -20.42 -6.25 -14.50
CA ILE A 238 -20.50 -7.69 -14.26
C ILE A 238 -21.70 -8.26 -15.00
N LEU A 239 -21.45 -9.20 -15.92
CA LEU A 239 -22.42 -9.93 -16.71
C LEU A 239 -22.52 -11.36 -16.16
N THR A 240 -23.70 -11.75 -15.69
CA THR A 240 -23.96 -13.14 -15.23
C THR A 240 -24.57 -13.93 -16.38
N SER A 241 -23.95 -15.04 -16.76
CA SER A 241 -24.57 -16.02 -17.68
C SER A 241 -25.55 -16.93 -16.93
N ASN A 242 -26.56 -17.45 -17.63
CA ASN A 242 -27.53 -18.44 -17.11
C ASN A 242 -26.89 -19.73 -16.56
N LYS A 243 -25.58 -19.94 -16.78
CA LYS A 243 -24.79 -21.06 -16.23
C LYS A 243 -23.97 -20.71 -14.99
N GLY A 244 -24.19 -19.54 -14.38
CA GLY A 244 -23.46 -19.10 -13.17
C GLY A 244 -22.04 -18.57 -13.43
N ILE A 245 -21.55 -18.59 -14.68
CA ILE A 245 -20.26 -18.01 -15.06
C ILE A 245 -20.40 -16.48 -15.09
N ARG A 246 -19.60 -15.79 -14.27
CA ARG A 246 -19.49 -14.33 -14.29
C ARG A 246 -18.44 -13.91 -15.31
N THR A 247 -18.84 -13.11 -16.28
CA THR A 247 -17.92 -12.41 -17.20
C THR A 247 -18.03 -10.91 -16.97
N THR A 248 -17.08 -10.13 -17.47
CA THR A 248 -17.11 -8.66 -17.36
C THR A 248 -16.84 -8.00 -18.69
N LYS A 249 -17.39 -6.80 -18.86
CA LYS A 249 -16.96 -5.82 -19.87
C LYS A 249 -16.50 -4.56 -19.16
N THR A 250 -15.49 -4.72 -18.31
CA THR A 250 -15.05 -3.66 -17.41
C THR A 250 -14.45 -2.51 -18.21
N GLU A 251 -14.85 -1.29 -17.85
CA GLU A 251 -14.31 -0.05 -18.41
C GLU A 251 -13.67 0.79 -17.30
N VAL A 252 -12.61 1.51 -17.63
CA VAL A 252 -12.00 2.54 -16.78
C VAL A 252 -11.65 3.74 -17.66
N ALA A 253 -11.50 4.92 -17.07
CA ALA A 253 -10.97 6.07 -17.79
C ALA A 253 -9.45 5.92 -17.98
N GLU A 254 -8.75 5.54 -16.91
CA GLU A 254 -7.31 5.31 -16.89
C GLU A 254 -6.96 4.32 -15.76
N LEU A 255 -5.92 3.50 -15.96
CA LEU A 255 -5.39 2.63 -14.90
C LEU A 255 -4.48 3.39 -13.94
N GLY A 256 -4.43 2.93 -12.69
CA GLY A 256 -3.70 3.60 -11.60
C GLY A 256 -4.54 4.71 -10.98
N ILE A 257 -3.92 5.55 -10.16
CA ILE A 257 -4.53 6.80 -9.72
C ILE A 257 -3.92 7.92 -10.55
N SER A 258 -4.76 8.49 -11.41
CA SER A 258 -4.39 9.44 -12.45
C SER A 258 -4.91 10.85 -12.14
N CYS A 259 -4.50 11.87 -12.90
CA CYS A 259 -4.80 13.27 -12.60
C CYS A 259 -6.30 13.52 -12.33
N GLU A 260 -7.16 12.93 -13.16
CA GLU A 260 -8.61 13.14 -13.13
C GLU A 260 -9.31 12.42 -11.97
N ALA A 261 -8.60 11.55 -11.22
CA ALA A 261 -9.12 10.99 -9.96
C ALA A 261 -9.27 12.07 -8.88
N CYS A 262 -8.36 13.04 -8.87
CA CYS A 262 -8.33 14.13 -7.90
C CYS A 262 -8.91 15.45 -8.46
N HIS A 263 -8.77 15.68 -9.76
CA HIS A 263 -9.21 16.92 -10.42
C HIS A 263 -10.59 16.82 -11.08
N GLY A 264 -11.14 15.61 -11.23
CA GLY A 264 -12.35 15.34 -11.99
C GLY A 264 -12.11 15.28 -13.49
N PRO A 265 -13.17 15.03 -14.30
CA PRO A 265 -13.07 14.97 -15.76
C PRO A 265 -12.62 16.31 -16.34
N ALA A 266 -11.68 16.30 -17.29
CA ALA A 266 -11.00 17.51 -17.74
C ALA A 266 -11.28 17.92 -19.20
N GLN A 267 -12.19 17.26 -19.93
CA GLN A 267 -12.45 17.60 -21.33
C GLN A 267 -12.81 19.09 -21.53
N GLU A 268 -13.75 19.61 -20.74
CA GLU A 268 -14.18 21.01 -20.84
C GLU A 268 -13.03 21.98 -20.55
N HIS A 269 -12.21 21.65 -19.55
CA HIS A 269 -11.00 22.40 -19.21
C HIS A 269 -10.04 22.46 -20.39
N ILE A 270 -9.74 21.30 -20.97
CA ILE A 270 -8.80 21.18 -22.08
C ILE A 270 -9.30 21.96 -23.30
N GLU A 271 -10.57 21.77 -23.70
CA GLU A 271 -11.17 22.47 -24.84
C GLU A 271 -11.12 23.99 -24.67
N TYR A 272 -11.38 24.49 -23.46
CA TYR A 272 -11.31 25.92 -23.17
C TYR A 272 -9.89 26.47 -23.27
N TYR A 273 -8.90 25.80 -22.65
CA TYR A 273 -7.53 26.32 -22.53
C TYR A 273 -6.60 25.92 -23.69
N GLN A 274 -7.01 25.04 -24.59
CA GLN A 274 -6.32 24.82 -25.86
C GLN A 274 -6.22 26.12 -26.68
N ASN A 275 -7.20 27.00 -26.56
CA ASN A 275 -7.15 28.32 -27.16
C ASN A 275 -6.14 29.24 -26.44
N PRO A 276 -5.06 29.71 -27.10
CA PRO A 276 -4.07 30.60 -26.49
C PRO A 276 -4.65 31.94 -25.99
N PHE A 277 -5.69 32.47 -26.64
CA PHE A 277 -6.35 33.70 -26.21
C PHE A 277 -7.06 33.53 -24.87
N ASN A 278 -7.70 32.38 -24.65
CA ASN A 278 -8.34 32.07 -23.37
C ASN A 278 -7.28 31.99 -22.26
N ARG A 279 -6.16 31.30 -22.49
CA ARG A 279 -5.04 31.24 -21.54
C ARG A 279 -4.49 32.61 -21.18
N TYR A 280 -4.33 33.50 -22.17
CA TYR A 280 -3.85 34.86 -21.94
C TYR A 280 -4.84 35.68 -21.10
N LYS A 281 -6.12 35.71 -21.49
CA LYS A 281 -7.17 36.45 -20.77
C LYS A 281 -7.35 35.99 -19.31
N THR A 282 -7.12 34.71 -19.03
CA THR A 282 -7.27 34.16 -17.67
C THR A 282 -6.07 34.38 -16.76
N LYS A 283 -4.89 34.77 -17.27
CA LYS A 283 -3.73 35.07 -16.41
C LYS A 283 -3.98 36.25 -15.46
N ASP A 284 -4.83 37.19 -15.86
CA ASP A 284 -5.11 38.41 -15.10
C ASP A 284 -6.26 38.26 -14.09
N ALA A 285 -7.03 37.17 -14.17
CA ALA A 285 -8.19 36.94 -13.31
C ALA A 285 -7.84 35.93 -12.20
N LYS A 286 -7.97 36.35 -10.92
CA LYS A 286 -7.95 35.46 -9.74
C LYS A 286 -9.14 34.47 -9.73
N LYS A 287 -9.33 33.65 -10.76
CA LYS A 287 -10.49 32.78 -10.92
C LYS A 287 -10.15 31.30 -10.96
N VAL A 288 -11.07 30.52 -10.41
CA VAL A 288 -11.11 29.06 -10.35
C VAL A 288 -10.97 28.48 -11.77
N ALA A 289 -10.22 27.38 -11.90
CA ALA A 289 -10.11 26.67 -13.17
C ALA A 289 -11.49 26.26 -13.69
N ILE A 290 -11.73 26.40 -15.00
CA ILE A 290 -12.97 25.97 -15.64
C ILE A 290 -12.91 24.46 -15.85
N GLY A 291 -14.02 23.76 -15.60
CA GLY A 291 -14.19 22.34 -15.92
C GLY A 291 -13.50 21.34 -15.00
N ILE A 292 -12.58 21.78 -14.12
CA ILE A 292 -11.88 20.92 -13.15
C ILE A 292 -11.84 21.57 -11.77
N ILE A 293 -11.49 20.79 -10.74
CA ILE A 293 -11.24 21.31 -9.39
C ILE A 293 -9.77 21.25 -9.03
N ASN A 294 -9.28 22.22 -8.25
CA ASN A 294 -8.03 22.07 -7.50
C ASN A 294 -8.40 21.74 -6.04
N PRO A 295 -8.00 20.57 -5.51
CA PRO A 295 -8.42 20.12 -4.19
C PRO A 295 -7.66 20.79 -3.03
N ASP A 296 -6.69 21.68 -3.30
CA ASP A 296 -6.00 22.51 -2.30
C ASP A 296 -7.00 23.15 -1.33
N ASP A 297 -6.75 23.00 -0.02
CA ASP A 297 -7.62 23.47 1.06
C ASP A 297 -7.65 25.01 1.22
N LYS A 298 -6.78 25.73 0.51
CA LYS A 298 -6.86 27.18 0.31
C LYS A 298 -7.85 27.56 -0.79
N LYS A 299 -8.23 26.62 -1.66
CA LYS A 299 -9.14 26.81 -2.80
C LYS A 299 -10.55 26.31 -2.50
N ILE A 300 -10.68 25.26 -1.70
CA ILE A 300 -11.96 24.70 -1.28
C ILE A 300 -11.98 24.39 0.23
N ASP A 301 -13.18 24.26 0.80
CA ASP A 301 -13.38 23.86 2.20
C ASP A 301 -12.63 22.56 2.53
N HIS A 302 -11.99 22.49 3.72
CA HIS A 302 -11.13 21.39 4.14
C HIS A 302 -11.85 20.04 4.16
N LYS A 303 -13.17 20.02 4.41
CA LYS A 303 -13.97 18.79 4.37
C LYS A 303 -14.12 18.28 2.95
N ARG A 304 -14.37 19.17 1.98
CA ARG A 304 -14.44 18.82 0.56
C ARG A 304 -13.08 18.41 0.00
N SER A 305 -12.01 19.11 0.41
CA SER A 305 -10.62 18.75 0.09
C SER A 305 -10.30 17.34 0.56
N SER A 306 -10.53 17.04 1.84
CA SER A 306 -10.24 15.73 2.44
C SER A 306 -11.06 14.59 1.81
N GLN A 307 -12.26 14.88 1.31
CA GLN A 307 -13.10 13.89 0.63
C GLN A 307 -12.54 13.44 -0.72
N VAL A 308 -11.69 14.25 -1.36
CA VAL A 308 -10.99 13.82 -2.58
C VAL A 308 -10.04 12.65 -2.28
N CYS A 309 -9.35 12.69 -1.14
CA CYS A 309 -8.52 11.57 -0.66
C CYS A 309 -9.39 10.45 -0.07
N GLY A 310 -10.43 10.85 0.68
CA GLY A 310 -11.37 9.93 1.35
C GLY A 310 -12.14 9.04 0.39
N GLN A 311 -12.24 9.37 -0.90
CA GLN A 311 -12.86 8.48 -1.90
C GLN A 311 -12.12 7.13 -2.04
N CYS A 312 -10.86 7.04 -1.62
CA CYS A 312 -10.07 5.81 -1.60
C CYS A 312 -9.54 5.47 -0.20
N HIS A 313 -9.04 6.45 0.54
CA HIS A 313 -8.46 6.28 1.88
C HIS A 313 -9.52 6.25 2.99
N SER A 314 -10.64 5.58 2.73
CA SER A 314 -11.67 5.37 3.74
C SER A 314 -12.40 4.05 3.60
N TYR A 315 -12.97 3.62 4.71
CA TYR A 315 -13.97 2.57 4.67
C TYR A 315 -15.32 3.09 4.19
N GLN A 316 -15.80 2.51 3.10
CA GLN A 316 -17.05 2.89 2.44
C GLN A 316 -18.02 1.73 2.35
N PHE A 317 -19.31 2.06 2.42
CA PHE A 317 -20.41 1.17 2.10
C PHE A 317 -21.12 1.66 0.84
N THR A 318 -21.41 0.73 -0.07
CA THR A 318 -22.12 1.00 -1.33
C THR A 318 -23.52 0.39 -1.25
N PRO A 319 -24.59 1.18 -0.99
CA PRO A 319 -25.94 0.66 -0.82
C PRO A 319 -26.50 -0.02 -2.08
N ASN A 320 -26.21 0.54 -3.26
CA ASN A 320 -26.66 -0.02 -4.55
C ASN A 320 -25.47 -0.50 -5.40
N LYS A 321 -24.96 -1.70 -5.06
CA LYS A 321 -23.84 -2.31 -5.79
C LYS A 321 -24.08 -2.45 -7.30
N MET A 322 -25.32 -2.70 -7.73
CA MET A 322 -25.62 -2.87 -9.14
C MET A 322 -25.50 -1.55 -9.92
N ASP A 323 -25.96 -0.43 -9.32
CA ASP A 323 -25.71 0.89 -9.89
C ASP A 323 -24.21 1.18 -9.97
N ARG A 324 -23.46 0.93 -8.88
CA ARG A 324 -22.00 1.09 -8.85
C ARG A 324 -21.29 0.28 -9.94
N TYR A 325 -21.74 -0.94 -10.21
CA TYR A 325 -21.16 -1.82 -11.24
C TYR A 325 -21.39 -1.32 -12.66
N ASN A 326 -22.60 -0.81 -12.94
CA ASN A 326 -22.98 -0.39 -14.29
C ASN A 326 -22.57 1.05 -14.61
N ASN A 327 -22.71 1.95 -13.63
CA ASN A 327 -22.60 3.40 -13.83
C ASN A 327 -21.33 4.01 -13.23
N GLY A 328 -20.59 3.26 -12.40
CA GLY A 328 -19.35 3.74 -11.79
C GLY A 328 -19.57 4.51 -10.48
N PRO A 329 -18.52 5.14 -9.93
CA PRO A 329 -18.65 6.00 -8.76
C PRO A 329 -19.48 7.25 -9.11
N ARG A 330 -20.24 7.74 -8.12
CA ARG A 330 -21.07 8.95 -8.26
C ARG A 330 -20.39 10.19 -7.69
N PHE A 331 -19.41 10.01 -6.82
CA PHE A 331 -18.59 11.08 -6.31
C PHE A 331 -17.82 11.75 -7.45
N THR A 332 -17.74 13.08 -7.38
CA THR A 332 -16.88 13.90 -8.22
C THR A 332 -16.04 14.80 -7.31
N PRO A 333 -14.74 14.98 -7.57
CA PRO A 333 -13.90 15.82 -6.74
C PRO A 333 -14.47 17.24 -6.56
N GLY A 334 -14.42 17.76 -5.34
CA GLY A 334 -15.08 19.02 -4.94
C GLY A 334 -16.55 18.87 -4.53
N GLY A 335 -17.17 17.72 -4.80
CA GLY A 335 -18.48 17.33 -4.31
C GLY A 335 -18.47 16.82 -2.87
N GLN A 336 -19.59 16.24 -2.44
CA GLN A 336 -19.71 15.58 -1.14
C GLN A 336 -19.76 14.06 -1.29
N LEU A 337 -18.82 13.34 -0.67
CA LEU A 337 -18.69 11.88 -0.82
C LEU A 337 -19.95 11.12 -0.39
N ASN A 338 -20.62 11.59 0.68
CA ASN A 338 -21.86 11.00 1.19
C ASN A 338 -23.14 11.58 0.55
N ALA A 339 -23.05 12.55 -0.37
CA ALA A 339 -24.24 13.13 -1.00
C ALA A 339 -24.80 12.25 -2.12
N SER A 340 -23.96 11.40 -2.74
CA SER A 340 -24.44 10.37 -3.64
C SER A 340 -24.81 9.13 -2.84
N SER A 341 -26.09 8.76 -2.82
CA SER A 341 -26.62 7.54 -2.16
C SER A 341 -25.97 6.21 -2.61
N ASN A 342 -24.98 6.26 -3.50
CA ASN A 342 -24.19 5.13 -3.97
C ASN A 342 -22.95 4.84 -3.11
N THR A 343 -22.45 5.78 -2.30
CA THR A 343 -21.24 5.59 -1.49
C THR A 343 -21.37 6.33 -0.17
N VAL A 344 -21.17 5.61 0.94
CA VAL A 344 -21.28 6.15 2.29
C VAL A 344 -20.00 5.85 3.05
N VAL A 345 -19.26 6.88 3.43
CA VAL A 345 -18.13 6.74 4.36
C VAL A 345 -18.68 6.35 5.72
N VAL A 346 -18.23 5.21 6.22
CA VAL A 346 -18.64 4.70 7.52
C VAL A 346 -17.87 5.45 8.61
N LYS A 347 -18.55 5.88 9.67
CA LYS A 347 -17.94 6.58 10.81
C LYS A 347 -18.11 5.77 12.10
N PRO A 348 -17.24 4.79 12.39
CA PRO A 348 -17.42 3.85 13.51
C PRO A 348 -17.63 4.51 14.87
N SER A 349 -16.88 5.57 15.15
CA SER A 349 -16.98 6.34 16.39
C SER A 349 -18.37 6.88 16.70
N SER A 350 -19.25 7.02 15.70
CA SER A 350 -20.63 7.50 15.93
C SER A 350 -21.59 6.40 16.38
N PHE A 351 -21.15 5.14 16.45
CA PHE A 351 -22.03 4.01 16.76
C PHE A 351 -21.35 2.81 17.44
N THR A 352 -20.07 2.90 17.81
CA THR A 352 -19.37 1.77 18.48
C THR A 352 -20.00 1.34 19.81
N ASN A 353 -20.80 2.21 20.45
CA ASN A 353 -21.54 1.92 21.68
C ASN A 353 -23.01 1.51 21.45
N ASP A 354 -23.49 1.48 20.20
CA ASP A 354 -24.87 1.09 19.90
C ASP A 354 -25.00 -0.45 20.00
N SER A 355 -25.90 -0.94 20.85
CA SER A 355 -26.25 -2.36 20.90
C SER A 355 -27.45 -2.64 19.98
N ILE A 356 -27.35 -3.68 19.16
CA ILE A 356 -28.44 -4.13 18.29
C ILE A 356 -28.96 -5.46 18.82
N ASN A 357 -30.18 -5.42 19.37
CA ASN A 357 -30.80 -6.58 20.02
C ASN A 357 -31.99 -7.14 19.23
N SER A 358 -32.45 -6.44 18.18
CA SER A 358 -33.57 -6.87 17.33
C SER A 358 -33.41 -6.47 15.85
N LYS A 359 -34.24 -7.06 14.98
CA LYS A 359 -34.34 -6.65 13.56
C LYS A 359 -34.83 -5.21 13.40
N ALA A 360 -35.67 -4.71 14.32
CA ALA A 360 -36.13 -3.33 14.32
C ALA A 360 -34.99 -2.36 14.64
N ASP A 361 -34.13 -2.71 15.60
CA ASP A 361 -32.92 -1.94 15.92
C ASP A 361 -31.96 -1.89 14.74
N LEU A 362 -31.81 -3.02 14.02
CA LEU A 362 -31.00 -3.06 12.80
C LEU A 362 -31.55 -2.13 11.71
N LYS A 363 -32.88 -2.12 11.50
CA LYS A 363 -33.52 -1.21 10.54
C LYS A 363 -33.31 0.27 10.94
N LYS A 364 -33.44 0.58 12.24
CA LYS A 364 -33.18 1.92 12.79
C LYS A 364 -31.71 2.32 12.64
N PHE A 365 -30.79 1.39 12.89
CA PHE A 365 -29.36 1.56 12.72
C PHE A 365 -29.02 1.87 11.25
N ILE A 366 -29.51 1.06 10.31
CA ILE A 366 -29.29 1.28 8.86
C ILE A 366 -29.83 2.64 8.43
N SER A 367 -31.02 3.02 8.90
CA SER A 367 -31.62 4.32 8.60
C SER A 367 -30.76 5.49 9.12
N LYS A 368 -30.20 5.35 10.32
CA LYS A 368 -29.38 6.39 10.97
C LYS A 368 -27.96 6.48 10.40
N HIS A 369 -27.31 5.35 10.16
CA HIS A 369 -25.87 5.26 9.88
C HIS A 369 -25.54 4.90 8.44
N GLY A 370 -26.54 4.48 7.64
CA GLY A 370 -26.38 4.23 6.21
C GLY A 370 -25.64 2.94 5.86
N HIS A 371 -25.42 2.02 6.80
CA HIS A 371 -24.84 0.69 6.53
C HIS A 371 -25.39 -0.40 7.49
N PRO A 372 -25.38 -1.69 7.11
CA PRO A 372 -26.01 -2.77 7.87
C PRO A 372 -25.09 -3.50 8.86
N HIS A 373 -23.83 -3.10 9.00
CA HIS A 373 -22.83 -3.80 9.81
C HIS A 373 -22.59 -3.09 11.16
N PRO A 374 -23.31 -3.44 12.24
CA PRO A 374 -22.98 -2.97 13.59
C PRO A 374 -21.67 -3.60 14.10
N GLY A 375 -21.02 -2.96 15.08
CA GLY A 375 -19.66 -3.24 15.61
C GLY A 375 -19.34 -4.60 16.24
N LYS A 376 -19.81 -5.70 15.66
CA LYS A 376 -19.38 -7.06 15.99
C LYS A 376 -18.08 -7.39 15.25
N GLU A 377 -17.95 -8.58 14.67
CA GLU A 377 -16.71 -9.10 14.08
C GLU A 377 -16.19 -8.25 12.92
N TRP A 378 -17.10 -7.76 12.08
CA TRP A 378 -16.74 -7.11 10.81
C TRP A 378 -16.00 -5.76 10.98
N LEU A 379 -16.29 -5.02 12.05
CA LEU A 379 -15.59 -3.76 12.34
C LEU A 379 -14.36 -3.94 13.23
N LYS A 380 -14.28 -4.99 14.06
CA LYS A 380 -13.11 -5.26 14.91
C LYS A 380 -11.83 -5.49 14.12
N ASP A 381 -11.97 -6.01 12.91
CA ASP A 381 -10.87 -6.21 11.96
C ASP A 381 -10.35 -4.90 11.33
N ARG A 382 -11.11 -3.82 11.44
CA ARG A 382 -10.82 -2.53 10.75
C ARG A 382 -10.63 -1.38 11.72
N PHE A 383 -11.29 -1.46 12.86
CA PHE A 383 -11.36 -0.41 13.86
C PHE A 383 -11.27 -1.02 15.27
N TRP A 384 -10.62 -0.29 16.17
CA TRP A 384 -10.66 -0.51 17.60
C TRP A 384 -12.07 -0.24 18.15
N PRO A 385 -12.40 -0.73 19.38
CA PRO A 385 -13.71 -0.51 20.00
C PRO A 385 -14.12 0.97 20.17
N ASP A 386 -13.16 1.90 20.19
CA ASP A 386 -13.42 3.36 20.23
C ASP A 386 -13.64 3.97 18.83
N GLY A 387 -13.62 3.16 17.78
CA GLY A 387 -13.74 3.58 16.39
C GLY A 387 -12.40 3.93 15.73
N MET A 388 -11.28 3.84 16.46
CA MET A 388 -9.98 4.19 15.90
C MET A 388 -9.49 3.21 14.85
N VAL A 389 -8.86 3.72 13.80
CA VAL A 389 -8.37 2.91 12.68
C VAL A 389 -7.34 1.88 13.14
N ARG A 390 -7.57 0.62 12.77
CA ARG A 390 -6.72 -0.53 13.12
C ARG A 390 -5.89 -1.05 11.95
N VAL A 391 -6.36 -0.84 10.73
CA VAL A 391 -5.69 -1.21 9.48
C VAL A 391 -5.59 -0.01 8.55
N THR A 392 -4.51 0.11 7.77
CA THR A 392 -4.27 1.22 6.83
C THR A 392 -5.32 1.29 5.71
N GLY A 393 -5.31 2.36 4.91
CA GLY A 393 -6.27 2.64 3.85
C GLY A 393 -7.56 3.29 4.36
N ARG A 394 -7.58 3.71 5.64
CA ARG A 394 -8.74 4.29 6.34
C ARG A 394 -8.39 5.60 7.03
N GLU A 395 -7.35 6.28 6.57
CA GLU A 395 -6.79 7.47 7.20
C GLU A 395 -7.82 8.61 7.27
N TYR A 396 -8.70 8.72 6.27
CA TYR A 396 -9.80 9.69 6.29
C TYR A 396 -10.81 9.38 7.40
N ASN A 397 -11.10 8.10 7.71
CA ASN A 397 -11.96 7.77 8.85
C ASN A 397 -11.35 8.28 10.17
N GLY A 398 -10.04 8.11 10.36
CA GLY A 398 -9.33 8.63 11.52
C GLY A 398 -9.37 10.16 11.58
N LEU A 399 -9.10 10.83 10.44
CA LEU A 399 -9.13 12.29 10.33
C LEU A 399 -10.48 12.87 10.77
N LEU A 400 -11.60 12.25 10.37
CA LEU A 400 -12.96 12.68 10.70
C LEU A 400 -13.23 12.82 12.21
N ASP A 401 -12.43 12.16 13.05
CA ASP A 401 -12.56 12.15 14.50
C ASP A 401 -11.57 13.04 15.24
N THR A 402 -10.61 13.62 14.53
CA THR A 402 -9.66 14.57 15.12
C THR A 402 -10.35 15.89 15.49
N ALA A 403 -9.94 16.50 16.60
CA ALA A 403 -10.34 17.87 16.90
C ALA A 403 -9.84 18.86 15.83
N CYS A 404 -8.67 18.58 15.24
CA CYS A 404 -8.06 19.34 14.17
C CYS A 404 -8.96 19.46 12.93
N PHE A 405 -9.70 18.40 12.59
CA PHE A 405 -10.67 18.39 11.48
C PHE A 405 -12.05 18.91 11.88
N GLN A 406 -12.54 18.52 13.08
CA GLN A 406 -13.89 18.84 13.52
C GLN A 406 -14.05 20.29 13.95
N LYS A 407 -13.04 20.84 14.64
CA LYS A 407 -13.04 22.21 15.19
C LYS A 407 -12.09 23.14 14.43
N GLY A 408 -11.02 22.59 13.84
CA GLY A 408 -10.10 23.32 12.99
C GLY A 408 -10.46 23.20 11.50
N LYS A 409 -9.45 23.45 10.65
CA LYS A 409 -9.55 23.38 9.18
C LYS A 409 -8.53 22.41 8.58
N MET A 410 -8.03 21.46 9.37
CA MET A 410 -7.03 20.50 8.90
C MET A 410 -7.62 19.62 7.78
N SER A 411 -6.87 19.44 6.71
CA SER A 411 -7.17 18.51 5.62
C SER A 411 -6.01 17.55 5.41
N CYS A 412 -6.17 16.57 4.51
CA CYS A 412 -5.06 15.73 4.06
C CYS A 412 -3.91 16.59 3.48
N LEU A 413 -4.24 17.67 2.77
CA LEU A 413 -3.28 18.57 2.11
C LEU A 413 -2.66 19.61 3.06
N SER A 414 -3.07 19.63 4.33
CA SER A 414 -2.35 20.39 5.35
C SER A 414 -0.96 19.79 5.65
N CYS A 415 -0.79 18.48 5.42
CA CYS A 415 0.46 17.75 5.64
C CYS A 415 1.03 17.10 4.35
N HIS A 416 0.16 16.59 3.47
CA HIS A 416 0.57 15.95 2.22
C HIS A 416 0.58 16.93 1.05
N SER A 417 1.38 16.62 0.03
CA SER A 417 1.36 17.32 -1.24
C SER A 417 1.25 16.33 -2.40
N MET A 418 0.31 16.57 -3.32
CA MET A 418 0.18 15.74 -4.52
C MET A 418 1.30 16.02 -5.53
N HIS A 419 1.80 17.26 -5.53
CA HIS A 419 2.87 17.77 -6.37
C HIS A 419 3.91 18.46 -5.48
N ASP A 420 5.19 18.46 -5.86
CA ASP A 420 6.26 19.07 -5.06
C ASP A 420 6.39 18.51 -3.62
N TYR A 421 6.07 17.23 -3.43
CA TYR A 421 6.31 16.53 -2.17
C TYR A 421 7.81 16.35 -1.90
N HIS A 422 8.19 16.24 -0.62
CA HIS A 422 9.57 16.03 -0.20
C HIS A 422 10.10 14.65 -0.59
N ASP A 423 9.28 13.62 -0.38
CA ASP A 423 9.57 12.22 -0.70
C ASP A 423 8.31 11.50 -1.18
N ARG A 424 8.48 10.50 -2.06
CA ARG A 424 7.35 9.81 -2.71
C ARG A 424 6.66 8.74 -1.85
N ASN A 425 7.28 8.28 -0.76
CA ASN A 425 6.74 7.17 0.05
C ASN A 425 5.47 7.61 0.78
N ASP A 426 5.52 8.77 1.43
CA ASP A 426 4.40 9.35 2.15
C ASP A 426 3.79 10.57 1.45
N GLN A 427 4.46 11.10 0.42
CA GLN A 427 4.07 12.34 -0.27
C GLN A 427 3.84 13.51 0.70
N LEU A 428 4.64 13.61 1.76
CA LEU A 428 4.59 14.73 2.69
C LEU A 428 5.06 16.01 1.99
N ALA A 429 4.38 17.12 2.25
CA ALA A 429 4.86 18.43 1.82
C ALA A 429 6.19 18.76 2.54
N PRO A 430 7.02 19.65 1.99
CA PRO A 430 8.27 20.04 2.64
C PRO A 430 8.09 20.39 4.12
N GLN A 431 8.97 19.84 4.97
CA GLN A 431 9.00 19.97 6.44
C GLN A 431 7.85 19.30 7.20
N MET A 432 6.88 18.67 6.51
CA MET A 432 5.73 17.99 7.15
C MET A 432 6.05 16.58 7.66
N ASP A 433 7.32 16.22 7.69
CA ASP A 433 7.91 15.07 8.40
C ASP A 433 8.51 15.47 9.77
N SER A 434 8.43 16.76 10.11
CA SER A 434 8.94 17.34 11.36
C SER A 434 7.82 17.99 12.20
N ASN A 435 8.14 18.41 13.43
CA ASN A 435 7.18 19.10 14.30
C ASN A 435 6.61 20.39 13.71
N GLU A 436 7.20 20.94 12.64
CA GLU A 436 6.65 22.07 11.90
C GLU A 436 5.21 21.85 11.43
N ALA A 437 4.83 20.61 11.09
CA ALA A 437 3.45 20.30 10.72
C ALA A 437 2.46 20.64 11.84
N CYS A 438 2.87 20.39 13.10
CA CYS A 438 2.05 20.66 14.28
C CYS A 438 2.15 22.14 14.68
N PHE A 439 3.34 22.74 14.62
CA PHE A 439 3.56 24.13 15.03
C PHE A 439 2.81 25.16 14.18
N LYS A 440 2.44 24.82 12.93
CA LYS A 440 1.55 25.65 12.11
C LYS A 440 0.23 26.03 12.79
N CYS A 441 -0.26 25.22 13.73
CA CYS A 441 -1.45 25.53 14.54
C CYS A 441 -1.14 25.58 16.05
N HIS A 442 -0.04 24.97 16.48
CA HIS A 442 0.37 24.87 17.88
C HIS A 442 1.69 25.64 18.14
N GLU A 443 1.77 26.89 17.66
CA GLU A 443 3.00 27.69 17.70
C GLU A 443 3.60 27.81 19.10
N ASN A 444 2.77 27.97 20.14
CA ASN A 444 3.19 28.07 21.53
C ASN A 444 3.98 26.84 22.04
N LEU A 445 3.89 25.69 21.36
CA LEU A 445 4.65 24.50 21.71
C LEU A 445 6.09 24.54 21.18
N ARG A 446 6.42 25.43 20.24
CA ARG A 446 7.77 25.58 19.70
C ARG A 446 8.77 25.90 20.80
N ASP A 447 8.42 26.87 21.65
CA ASP A 447 9.29 27.34 22.74
C ASP A 447 9.15 26.51 24.02
N ASN A 448 8.11 25.67 24.11
CA ASN A 448 7.79 24.86 25.28
C ASN A 448 7.90 23.35 25.01
N LEU A 449 8.64 22.95 23.98
CA LEU A 449 8.67 21.57 23.49
C LEU A 449 9.06 20.57 24.58
N THR A 450 10.21 20.77 25.24
CA THR A 450 10.71 19.85 26.27
C THR A 450 9.82 19.82 27.51
N SER A 451 9.24 20.95 27.88
CA SER A 451 8.31 21.05 29.00
C SER A 451 7.02 20.30 28.71
N HIS A 452 6.56 20.34 27.46
CA HIS A 452 5.39 19.58 27.03
C HIS A 452 5.71 18.08 26.93
N THR A 453 6.76 17.70 26.21
CA THR A 453 7.04 16.30 25.89
C THR A 453 7.69 15.55 27.05
N ASN A 454 8.34 16.24 27.98
CA ASN A 454 9.20 15.68 29.03
C ASN A 454 10.39 14.88 28.46
N HIS A 455 10.82 15.21 27.24
CA HIS A 455 11.98 14.62 26.57
C HIS A 455 12.97 15.70 26.12
N ALA A 456 14.23 15.32 25.88
CA ALA A 456 15.21 16.21 25.27
C ALA A 456 14.72 16.68 23.89
N ALA A 457 14.99 17.93 23.52
CA ALA A 457 14.41 18.57 22.34
C ALA A 457 14.75 17.86 21.02
N ASP A 458 15.96 17.32 20.93
CA ASP A 458 16.51 16.60 19.78
C ASP A 458 16.18 15.10 19.78
N SER A 459 15.58 14.58 20.85
CA SER A 459 15.24 13.17 20.95
C SER A 459 13.97 12.81 20.17
N THR A 460 13.85 11.54 19.78
CA THR A 460 12.65 11.01 19.12
C THR A 460 11.40 11.11 20.00
N GLY A 461 11.55 11.21 21.33
CA GLY A 461 10.44 11.44 22.27
C GLY A 461 9.85 12.85 22.19
N SER A 462 10.59 13.81 21.62
CA SER A 462 10.09 15.15 21.33
C SER A 462 9.45 15.30 19.96
N SER A 463 9.32 14.22 19.17
CA SER A 463 8.54 14.23 17.93
C SER A 463 7.05 14.14 18.23
N CYS A 464 6.27 15.16 17.85
CA CYS A 464 4.82 15.19 18.05
C CYS A 464 4.15 13.94 17.49
N TYR A 465 4.61 13.44 16.34
CA TYR A 465 4.09 12.24 15.70
C TYR A 465 4.21 10.99 16.56
N ASN A 466 5.27 10.83 17.34
CA ASN A 466 5.49 9.59 18.09
C ASN A 466 4.50 9.43 19.25
N CYS A 467 3.97 10.53 19.80
CA CYS A 467 2.95 10.49 20.84
C CYS A 467 1.52 10.61 20.27
N HIS A 468 1.31 11.52 19.32
CA HIS A 468 -0.03 11.88 18.82
C HIS A 468 -0.44 11.12 17.55
N MET A 469 0.52 10.62 16.77
CA MET A 469 0.30 9.78 15.58
C MET A 469 1.13 8.49 15.65
N PRO A 470 0.98 7.69 16.72
CA PRO A 470 1.84 6.54 16.95
C PRO A 470 1.61 5.44 15.90
N HIS A 471 2.57 4.52 15.78
CA HIS A 471 2.50 3.37 14.86
C HIS A 471 1.56 2.27 15.41
N THR A 472 0.27 2.56 15.54
CA THR A 472 -0.73 1.64 16.10
C THR A 472 -1.62 0.97 15.05
N THR A 473 -1.42 1.31 13.78
CA THR A 473 -2.23 0.82 12.66
C THR A 473 -1.43 -0.20 11.89
N TYR A 474 -1.99 -1.38 11.61
CA TYR A 474 -1.33 -2.41 10.82
C TYR A 474 -1.46 -2.12 9.32
N GLY A 475 -0.41 -2.39 8.53
CA GLY A 475 -0.53 -2.42 7.07
C GLY A 475 0.66 -3.07 6.37
N LEU A 476 0.42 -3.94 5.39
CA LEU A 476 1.39 -4.65 4.54
C LEU A 476 2.61 -5.16 5.30
N LEU A 477 2.38 -5.95 6.35
CA LEU A 477 3.43 -6.52 7.21
C LEU A 477 4.25 -5.45 7.97
N ASN A 478 3.65 -4.29 8.23
CA ASN A 478 4.29 -3.13 8.83
C ASN A 478 3.36 -2.46 9.87
N ALA A 479 3.93 -1.57 10.69
CA ALA A 479 3.17 -0.68 11.57
C ALA A 479 3.20 0.74 10.98
N ILE A 480 2.02 1.33 10.83
CA ILE A 480 1.77 2.63 10.18
C ILE A 480 1.24 3.62 11.21
N ARG A 481 1.57 4.90 11.01
CA ARG A 481 1.10 6.01 11.86
C ARG A 481 -0.41 6.16 11.79
N SER A 482 -1.04 6.30 12.97
CA SER A 482 -2.45 6.64 13.02
C SER A 482 -2.70 8.10 12.64
N HIS A 483 -3.78 8.34 11.90
CA HIS A 483 -4.23 9.67 11.48
C HIS A 483 -5.37 10.24 12.34
N GLN A 484 -5.74 9.57 13.44
CA GLN A 484 -6.79 10.05 14.35
C GLN A 484 -6.33 11.08 15.38
N ILE A 485 -5.02 11.41 15.40
CA ILE A 485 -4.37 12.42 16.24
C ILE A 485 -4.98 12.52 17.65
N ASP A 486 -4.53 11.68 18.56
CA ASP A 486 -5.03 11.62 19.94
C ASP A 486 -3.91 11.83 20.96
N SER A 487 -4.21 11.74 22.26
CA SER A 487 -3.18 11.85 23.32
C SER A 487 -3.08 10.53 24.08
N PRO A 488 -1.86 10.08 24.47
CA PRO A 488 -1.66 8.79 25.13
C PRO A 488 -2.44 8.70 26.45
N LYS A 489 -3.22 7.63 26.63
CA LYS A 489 -4.00 7.37 27.85
C LYS A 489 -3.98 5.89 28.20
N VAL A 490 -3.60 5.56 29.45
CA VAL A 490 -3.67 4.17 29.94
C VAL A 490 -5.11 3.68 30.00
N SER A 491 -6.06 4.53 30.39
CA SER A 491 -7.49 4.19 30.43
C SER A 491 -8.04 3.77 29.06
N THR A 492 -7.55 4.38 27.97
CA THR A 492 -7.95 3.97 26.61
C THR A 492 -7.42 2.59 26.27
N GLN A 493 -6.16 2.28 26.61
CA GLN A 493 -5.60 0.95 26.36
C GLN A 493 -6.35 -0.13 27.13
N LEU A 494 -6.67 0.10 28.41
CA LEU A 494 -7.43 -0.86 29.22
C LEU A 494 -8.83 -1.12 28.64
N LYS A 495 -9.49 -0.08 28.10
CA LYS A 495 -10.85 -0.18 27.54
C LYS A 495 -10.90 -0.81 26.13
N THR A 496 -9.89 -0.54 25.31
CA THR A 496 -9.94 -0.83 23.87
C THR A 496 -8.97 -1.91 23.42
N GLY A 497 -7.93 -2.19 24.22
CA GLY A 497 -6.79 -3.01 23.84
C GLY A 497 -5.75 -2.29 22.98
N ARG A 498 -6.00 -1.07 22.48
CA ARG A 498 -5.04 -0.32 21.70
C ARG A 498 -3.89 0.17 22.58
N VAL A 499 -2.66 -0.17 22.20
CA VAL A 499 -1.47 0.22 22.96
C VAL A 499 -1.26 1.74 22.96
N ASN A 500 -0.86 2.28 24.11
CA ASN A 500 -0.51 3.69 24.25
C ASN A 500 0.88 3.99 23.65
N ALA A 501 1.09 5.24 23.23
CA ALA A 501 2.31 5.64 22.55
C ALA A 501 3.59 5.53 23.41
N CYS A 502 3.50 5.69 24.73
CA CYS A 502 4.69 5.65 25.60
C CYS A 502 5.33 4.26 25.56
N ASN A 503 4.52 3.21 25.66
CA ASN A 503 5.03 1.84 25.66
C ASN A 503 5.47 1.35 24.27
N LEU A 504 5.20 2.08 23.18
CA LEU A 504 5.73 1.75 21.86
C LEU A 504 7.24 2.06 21.73
N CYS A 505 7.74 3.05 22.45
CA CYS A 505 9.18 3.30 22.61
C CYS A 505 9.72 2.57 23.84
N HIS A 506 9.07 2.77 24.99
CA HIS A 506 9.42 2.13 26.26
C HIS A 506 8.85 0.72 26.34
N ILE A 507 9.26 -0.11 25.39
CA ILE A 507 8.82 -1.49 25.21
C ILE A 507 9.25 -2.40 26.37
N ASN A 508 10.11 -1.92 27.26
CA ASN A 508 10.52 -2.58 28.50
C ASN A 508 9.73 -2.15 29.75
N LYS A 509 8.79 -1.21 29.64
CA LYS A 509 8.06 -0.66 30.79
C LYS A 509 6.64 -1.18 30.93
N SER A 510 6.17 -1.26 32.17
CA SER A 510 4.80 -1.67 32.53
C SER A 510 3.79 -0.55 32.31
N LEU A 511 2.49 -0.87 32.42
CA LEU A 511 1.44 0.16 32.38
C LEU A 511 1.42 1.02 33.63
N LYS A 512 1.87 0.50 34.78
CA LYS A 512 2.04 1.31 36.01
C LYS A 512 3.04 2.43 35.78
N TRP A 513 4.20 2.12 35.20
CA TRP A 513 5.20 3.14 34.87
C TRP A 513 4.61 4.24 33.97
N THR A 514 3.87 3.86 32.94
CA THR A 514 3.21 4.82 32.04
C THR A 514 2.16 5.66 32.79
N SER A 515 1.33 5.02 33.61
CA SER A 515 0.29 5.69 34.39
C SER A 515 0.88 6.74 35.33
N GLU A 516 1.92 6.38 36.09
CA GLU A 516 2.59 7.27 37.04
C GLU A 516 3.18 8.51 36.36
N ASN A 517 3.80 8.35 35.19
CA ASN A 517 4.34 9.48 34.43
C ASN A 517 3.23 10.36 33.84
N LEU A 518 2.15 9.79 33.30
CA LEU A 518 1.03 10.57 32.75
C LEU A 518 0.28 11.35 33.86
N ILE A 519 0.14 10.77 35.06
CA ILE A 519 -0.41 11.46 36.23
C ILE A 519 0.51 12.63 36.60
N LYS A 520 1.81 12.37 36.74
CA LYS A 520 2.80 13.38 37.15
C LYS A 520 2.91 14.54 36.16
N TRP A 521 2.93 14.27 34.86
CA TRP A 521 3.19 15.28 33.83
C TRP A 521 1.95 16.02 33.37
N TYR A 522 0.80 15.34 33.30
CA TYR A 522 -0.40 15.87 32.65
C TYR A 522 -1.65 15.81 33.53
N GLY A 523 -1.53 15.36 34.79
CA GLY A 523 -2.65 15.30 35.72
C GLY A 523 -3.74 14.30 35.32
N HIS A 524 -3.37 13.20 34.65
CA HIS A 524 -4.34 12.15 34.34
C HIS A 524 -4.95 11.55 35.60
N GLU A 525 -6.19 11.09 35.52
CA GLU A 525 -6.84 10.38 36.62
C GLU A 525 -6.17 9.02 36.89
N PRO A 526 -6.00 8.61 38.16
CA PRO A 526 -5.56 7.27 38.51
C PRO A 526 -6.47 6.20 37.90
N VAL A 527 -5.86 5.10 37.46
CA VAL A 527 -6.56 3.94 36.90
C VAL A 527 -6.23 2.69 37.70
N GLU A 528 -7.22 1.82 37.86
CA GLU A 528 -7.01 0.51 38.46
C GLU A 528 -6.22 -0.39 37.49
N LEU A 529 -5.17 -1.03 37.99
CA LEU A 529 -4.28 -1.90 37.21
C LEU A 529 -4.24 -3.30 37.84
N SER A 530 -4.24 -4.32 37.00
CA SER A 530 -3.97 -5.70 37.44
C SER A 530 -2.52 -5.85 37.91
N GLU A 531 -2.21 -6.89 38.71
CA GLU A 531 -0.83 -7.17 39.11
C GLU A 531 0.11 -7.38 37.92
N ASP A 532 -0.38 -8.02 36.86
CA ASP A 532 0.38 -8.20 35.61
C ASP A 532 0.65 -6.83 34.94
N ASP A 533 -0.32 -5.90 34.92
CA ASP A 533 -0.14 -4.56 34.35
C ASP A 533 0.82 -3.66 35.16
N LYS A 534 0.93 -3.94 36.46
CA LYS A 534 1.87 -3.24 37.34
C LYS A 534 3.30 -3.70 37.15
N SER A 535 3.50 -5.00 36.92
CA SER A 535 4.80 -5.65 37.05
C SER A 535 5.47 -6.03 35.74
N ILE A 536 4.72 -6.24 34.65
CA ILE A 536 5.27 -6.72 33.38
C ILE A 536 5.19 -5.65 32.30
N SER A 537 6.17 -5.64 31.39
CA SER A 537 6.16 -4.81 30.20
C SER A 537 4.84 -4.93 29.44
N SER A 538 4.26 -3.78 29.11
CA SER A 538 2.99 -3.71 28.36
C SER A 538 3.12 -4.36 26.98
N ILE A 539 4.25 -4.15 26.29
CA ILE A 539 4.52 -4.72 24.97
C ILE A 539 4.82 -6.21 25.03
N LEU A 540 5.54 -6.67 26.05
CA LEU A 540 5.78 -8.10 26.21
C LEU A 540 4.48 -8.85 26.48
N LYS A 541 3.60 -8.31 27.34
CA LYS A 541 2.24 -8.85 27.49
C LYS A 541 1.53 -8.87 26.15
N MET A 542 1.52 -7.75 25.43
CA MET A 542 0.87 -7.66 24.11
C MET A 542 1.40 -8.72 23.11
N LEU A 543 2.70 -8.99 23.09
CA LEU A 543 3.32 -10.01 22.24
C LEU A 543 2.87 -11.44 22.61
N LEU A 544 2.70 -11.72 23.90
CA LEU A 544 2.42 -13.08 24.41
C LEU A 544 0.92 -13.41 24.44
N MET A 545 0.09 -12.44 24.83
CA MET A 545 -1.36 -12.62 25.06
C MET A 545 -2.27 -11.87 24.07
N GLY A 546 -1.77 -10.86 23.35
CA GLY A 546 -2.59 -10.07 22.45
C GLY A 546 -3.15 -10.89 21.29
N ASP A 547 -4.14 -10.35 20.59
CA ASP A 547 -4.56 -10.92 19.30
C ASP A 547 -3.47 -10.79 18.23
N ALA A 548 -3.66 -11.40 17.07
CA ALA A 548 -2.60 -11.46 16.07
C ALA A 548 -2.15 -10.07 15.59
N GLY A 549 -3.07 -9.10 15.47
CA GLY A 549 -2.73 -7.72 15.12
C GLY A 549 -1.89 -7.03 16.18
N GLN A 550 -2.27 -7.20 17.45
CA GLN A 550 -1.48 -6.72 18.58
C GLN A 550 -0.09 -7.37 18.62
N ARG A 551 0.02 -8.69 18.41
CA ARG A 551 1.31 -9.38 18.37
C ARG A 551 2.20 -8.92 17.23
N ALA A 552 1.61 -8.65 16.05
CA ALA A 552 2.32 -8.07 14.91
C ALA A 552 2.90 -6.68 15.25
N ILE A 553 2.08 -5.77 15.82
CA ILE A 553 2.54 -4.43 16.23
C ILE A 553 3.61 -4.53 17.33
N ALA A 554 3.46 -5.44 18.29
CA ALA A 554 4.45 -5.66 19.35
C ALA A 554 5.80 -6.11 18.77
N ALA A 555 5.78 -7.13 17.91
CA ALA A 555 6.97 -7.65 17.25
C ALA A 555 7.66 -6.58 16.40
N TRP A 556 6.89 -5.75 15.69
CA TRP A 556 7.44 -4.65 14.91
C TRP A 556 8.19 -3.64 15.77
N HIS A 557 7.61 -3.22 16.91
CA HIS A 557 8.25 -2.27 17.82
C HIS A 557 9.51 -2.82 18.50
N MET A 558 9.65 -4.15 18.63
CA MET A 558 10.91 -4.76 19.07
C MET A 558 12.05 -4.62 18.05
N GLY A 559 11.73 -4.39 16.78
CA GLY A 559 12.67 -4.06 15.71
C GLY A 559 12.85 -2.56 15.46
N TRP A 560 11.93 -1.73 15.93
CA TRP A 560 11.92 -0.30 15.64
C TRP A 560 13.08 0.44 16.34
N LYS A 561 13.84 1.21 15.56
CA LYS A 561 15.09 1.85 16.03
C LYS A 561 14.91 2.70 17.31
N PRO A 562 13.96 3.64 17.40
CA PRO A 562 13.74 4.42 18.62
C PRO A 562 13.44 3.57 19.87
N ALA A 563 12.66 2.49 19.71
CA ALA A 563 12.34 1.59 20.81
C ALA A 563 13.58 0.80 21.27
N ARG A 564 14.42 0.33 20.34
CA ARG A 564 15.67 -0.38 20.67
C ARG A 564 16.69 0.53 21.35
N GLU A 565 16.80 1.78 20.93
CA GLU A 565 17.72 2.75 21.52
C GLU A 565 17.34 3.06 22.98
N ILE A 566 16.05 3.17 23.31
CA ILE A 566 15.59 3.53 24.65
C ILE A 566 15.39 2.34 25.60
N SER A 567 14.99 1.18 25.07
CA SER A 567 14.67 -0.02 25.87
C SER A 567 15.76 -1.09 25.86
N GLY A 568 16.91 -0.79 25.27
CA GLY A 568 17.97 -1.77 25.00
C GLY A 568 17.60 -2.73 23.87
N ASN A 569 18.52 -3.60 23.48
CA ASN A 569 18.39 -4.44 22.28
C ASN A 569 18.72 -5.93 22.50
N ASP A 570 18.97 -6.34 23.75
CA ASP A 570 19.49 -7.66 24.07
C ASP A 570 18.44 -8.70 24.47
N TRP A 571 17.26 -8.28 24.90
CA TRP A 571 16.25 -9.18 25.43
C TRP A 571 15.21 -9.58 24.37
N GLN A 572 15.05 -8.78 23.31
CA GLN A 572 14.07 -9.00 22.25
C GLN A 572 14.26 -10.33 21.52
N PRO A 573 15.49 -10.76 21.13
CA PRO A 573 15.66 -12.04 20.45
C PRO A 573 15.08 -13.22 21.23
N GLY A 574 15.22 -13.22 22.57
CA GLY A 574 14.66 -14.25 23.45
C GLY A 574 13.16 -14.47 23.27
N TRP A 575 12.41 -13.41 22.94
CA TRP A 575 10.96 -13.49 22.70
C TRP A 575 10.59 -13.58 21.23
N LEU A 576 11.33 -12.91 20.33
CA LEU A 576 11.05 -12.92 18.90
C LEU A 576 11.19 -14.31 18.27
N PHE A 577 12.12 -15.16 18.74
CA PHE A 577 12.20 -16.56 18.32
C PHE A 577 10.87 -17.31 18.55
N ARG A 578 10.16 -16.98 19.63
CA ARG A 578 8.86 -17.57 19.95
C ARG A 578 7.79 -17.12 18.97
N SER A 579 7.78 -15.82 18.64
CA SER A 579 6.85 -15.22 17.67
C SER A 579 7.10 -15.65 16.22
N MET A 580 8.31 -16.07 15.88
CA MET A 580 8.60 -16.71 14.59
C MET A 580 7.83 -18.03 14.38
N ASN A 581 7.24 -18.63 15.43
CA ASN A 581 6.36 -19.79 15.32
C ASN A 581 4.88 -19.47 15.54
N ASP A 582 4.46 -18.21 15.47
CA ASP A 582 3.06 -17.80 15.59
C ASP A 582 2.16 -18.47 14.52
N PRO A 583 0.87 -18.76 14.81
CA PRO A 583 -0.07 -19.27 13.80
C PRO A 583 -0.21 -18.38 12.57
N TYR A 584 -0.05 -17.05 12.71
CA TYR A 584 -0.23 -16.09 11.63
C TYR A 584 1.08 -15.82 10.89
N SER A 585 1.10 -16.03 9.56
CA SER A 585 2.26 -15.81 8.70
C SER A 585 2.82 -14.39 8.81
N ALA A 586 1.94 -13.39 8.90
CA ALA A 586 2.33 -11.99 9.09
C ALA A 586 3.13 -11.76 10.37
N VAL A 587 2.71 -12.37 11.50
CA VAL A 587 3.42 -12.24 12.78
C VAL A 587 4.79 -12.91 12.69
N ARG A 588 4.88 -14.08 12.04
CA ARG A 588 6.16 -14.78 11.84
C ARG A 588 7.14 -13.96 11.01
N TYR A 589 6.66 -13.37 9.91
CA TYR A 589 7.46 -12.51 9.06
C TYR A 589 7.96 -11.28 9.82
N ILE A 590 7.06 -10.54 10.48
CA ILE A 590 7.42 -9.33 11.23
C ILE A 590 8.40 -9.65 12.36
N ALA A 591 8.21 -10.76 13.08
CA ALA A 591 9.12 -11.19 14.12
C ALA A 591 10.53 -11.48 13.58
N HIS A 592 10.63 -12.15 12.43
CA HIS A 592 11.91 -12.36 11.75
C HIS A 592 12.55 -11.05 11.30
N LYS A 593 11.78 -10.13 10.70
CA LYS A 593 12.28 -8.80 10.31
C LYS A 593 12.82 -8.02 11.50
N ALA A 594 12.11 -8.03 12.63
CA ALA A 594 12.55 -7.38 13.86
C ALA A 594 13.82 -8.04 14.44
N LEU A 595 13.94 -9.36 14.30
CA LEU A 595 15.07 -10.14 14.80
C LEU A 595 16.36 -9.84 14.03
N ILE A 596 16.30 -9.76 12.69
CA ILE A 596 17.48 -9.53 11.83
C ILE A 596 18.01 -8.09 11.86
N ILE A 597 17.30 -7.16 12.53
CA ILE A 597 17.86 -5.85 12.89
C ILE A 597 19.02 -6.01 13.88
N ASP A 598 19.03 -7.09 14.67
CA ASP A 598 20.16 -7.42 15.51
C ASP A 598 21.37 -7.82 14.64
N PRO A 599 22.52 -7.12 14.73
CA PRO A 599 23.69 -7.44 13.93
C PRO A 599 24.20 -8.87 14.13
N ARG A 600 23.92 -9.49 15.28
CA ARG A 600 24.28 -10.89 15.56
C ARG A 600 23.46 -11.88 14.73
N LEU A 601 22.25 -11.50 14.33
CA LEU A 601 21.28 -12.38 13.69
C LEU A 601 20.90 -11.96 12.26
N ASN A 602 21.54 -10.94 11.72
CA ASN A 602 21.21 -10.36 10.41
C ASN A 602 21.35 -11.31 9.20
N LYS A 603 21.98 -12.48 9.38
CA LYS A 603 22.17 -13.51 8.35
C LYS A 603 21.31 -14.75 8.52
N ILE A 604 20.43 -14.82 9.54
CA ILE A 604 19.60 -16.01 9.72
C ILE A 604 18.56 -16.09 8.60
N GLU A 605 18.52 -17.23 7.92
CA GLU A 605 17.48 -17.54 6.95
C GLU A 605 16.25 -18.06 7.67
N PHE A 606 15.08 -17.62 7.22
CA PHE A 606 13.81 -18.08 7.77
C PHE A 606 12.72 -18.12 6.70
N ASP A 607 12.11 -19.30 6.58
CA ASP A 607 10.99 -19.53 5.68
C ASP A 607 9.67 -19.41 6.45
N TYR A 608 9.18 -18.18 6.61
CA TYR A 608 7.98 -17.90 7.41
C TYR A 608 6.71 -18.56 6.89
N THR A 609 6.65 -18.97 5.63
CA THR A 609 5.53 -19.71 5.02
C THR A 609 5.77 -21.23 5.03
N GLY A 610 6.95 -21.67 5.47
CA GLY A 610 7.33 -23.06 5.49
C GLY A 610 6.56 -23.90 6.51
N PRO A 611 6.58 -25.23 6.37
CA PRO A 611 5.97 -26.15 7.33
C PRO A 611 6.58 -25.99 8.72
N LEU A 612 5.80 -26.29 9.76
CA LEU A 612 6.20 -26.09 11.16
C LEU A 612 7.52 -26.78 11.52
N THR A 613 7.79 -27.97 10.97
CA THR A 613 9.03 -28.72 11.20
C THR A 613 10.26 -27.94 10.73
N LYS A 614 10.26 -27.48 9.48
CA LYS A 614 11.34 -26.65 8.90
C LYS A 614 11.53 -25.35 9.66
N ARG A 615 10.43 -24.67 10.03
CA ARG A 615 10.49 -23.43 10.82
C ARG A 615 11.12 -23.65 12.19
N THR A 616 10.73 -24.72 12.88
CA THR A 616 11.25 -25.07 14.21
C THR A 616 12.75 -25.35 14.15
N GLU A 617 13.21 -26.08 13.13
CA GLU A 617 14.65 -26.32 12.91
C GLU A 617 15.43 -25.01 12.70
N GLN A 618 14.95 -24.14 11.80
CA GLN A 618 15.58 -22.84 11.53
C GLN A 618 15.63 -21.96 12.79
N ILE A 619 14.55 -21.92 13.57
CA ILE A 619 14.47 -21.17 14.83
C ILE A 619 15.45 -21.73 15.86
N GLN A 620 15.53 -23.06 16.02
CA GLN A 620 16.43 -23.68 16.99
C GLN A 620 17.90 -23.41 16.65
N ASN A 621 18.28 -23.53 15.38
CA ASN A 621 19.65 -23.22 14.92
C ASN A 621 20.03 -21.76 15.22
N ALA A 622 19.11 -20.81 14.95
CA ALA A 622 19.33 -19.40 15.23
C ALA A 622 19.39 -19.11 16.75
N LYS A 623 18.54 -19.78 17.54
CA LYS A 623 18.52 -19.67 19.00
C LYS A 623 19.79 -20.19 19.65
N ASP A 624 20.32 -21.32 19.16
CA ASP A 624 21.58 -21.89 19.65
C ASP A 624 22.76 -20.97 19.37
N PHE A 625 22.81 -20.39 18.17
CA PHE A 625 23.81 -19.38 17.81
C PHE A 625 23.74 -18.17 18.75
N TRP A 626 22.55 -17.61 18.96
CA TRP A 626 22.36 -16.46 19.83
C TRP A 626 22.70 -16.75 21.30
N THR A 627 22.30 -17.92 21.81
CA THR A 627 22.54 -18.30 23.20
C THR A 627 24.04 -18.44 23.48
N LYS A 628 24.83 -18.97 22.53
CA LYS A 628 26.30 -19.00 22.64
C LYS A 628 26.89 -17.59 22.75
N ALA A 629 26.34 -16.62 22.01
CA ALA A 629 26.79 -15.24 22.09
C ALA A 629 26.46 -14.57 23.44
N LEU A 630 25.36 -14.97 24.10
CA LEU A 630 24.98 -14.49 25.43
C LEU A 630 25.86 -15.07 26.55
N LEU A 631 26.23 -16.35 26.48
CA LEU A 631 27.05 -17.01 27.51
C LEU A 631 28.44 -16.39 27.68
N ASN A 632 28.90 -15.62 26.70
CA ASN A 632 30.18 -14.92 26.73
C ASN A 632 30.08 -13.51 27.35
N ARG A 633 28.96 -13.14 27.98
CA ARG A 633 28.76 -11.83 28.61
C ARG A 633 28.76 -11.92 30.12
N ASP A 634 29.65 -11.13 30.74
CA ASP A 634 29.67 -10.92 32.18
C ASP A 634 28.59 -9.89 32.60
N GLY A 635 28.07 -10.05 33.82
CA GLY A 635 27.20 -9.04 34.46
C GLY A 635 25.72 -9.04 34.08
N LEU A 636 25.17 -10.16 33.57
CA LEU A 636 23.73 -10.27 33.31
C LEU A 636 22.93 -10.24 34.63
N THR A 637 21.88 -9.42 34.66
CA THR A 637 20.95 -9.32 35.79
C THR A 637 19.55 -9.75 35.38
N ALA A 638 18.78 -10.27 36.34
CA ALA A 638 17.38 -10.60 36.09
C ALA A 638 16.59 -9.34 35.73
N GLN A 639 15.69 -9.45 34.76
CA GLN A 639 14.81 -8.36 34.35
C GLN A 639 13.36 -8.83 34.50
N PRO A 640 12.77 -8.73 35.72
CA PRO A 640 11.44 -9.26 36.02
C PRO A 640 10.33 -8.66 35.13
N GLU A 641 10.41 -7.37 34.83
CA GLU A 641 9.47 -6.67 33.92
C GLU A 641 9.44 -7.29 32.51
N LEU A 642 10.53 -7.95 32.12
CA LEU A 642 10.72 -8.58 30.82
C LEU A 642 10.66 -10.10 30.87
N LEU A 643 10.35 -10.68 32.04
CA LEU A 643 10.36 -12.13 32.27
C LEU A 643 11.69 -12.79 31.88
N ILE A 644 12.81 -12.09 32.10
CA ILE A 644 14.16 -12.58 31.83
C ILE A 644 14.84 -12.95 33.14
N ASP A 645 15.44 -14.13 33.21
CA ASP A 645 16.20 -14.62 34.35
C ASP A 645 17.60 -13.98 34.47
N ASN A 646 18.36 -14.36 35.49
CA ASN A 646 19.72 -13.88 35.71
C ASN A 646 20.75 -14.41 34.69
N GLN A 647 20.35 -15.28 33.77
CA GLN A 647 21.17 -15.77 32.65
C GLN A 647 20.83 -15.05 31.34
N GLY A 648 19.96 -14.03 31.38
CA GLY A 648 19.50 -13.34 30.17
C GLY A 648 18.50 -14.15 29.34
N LYS A 649 17.91 -15.23 29.90
CA LYS A 649 16.99 -16.12 29.20
C LYS A 649 15.53 -15.86 29.56
N PRO A 650 14.61 -16.04 28.60
CA PRO A 650 13.17 -16.11 28.86
C PRO A 650 12.78 -17.11 29.96
N ILE A 651 11.93 -16.68 30.90
CA ILE A 651 11.35 -17.56 31.93
C ILE A 651 10.14 -18.30 31.33
N ASP A 652 10.37 -19.50 30.81
CA ASP A 652 9.37 -20.27 30.04
C ASP A 652 8.05 -20.53 30.78
N ILE A 653 8.08 -20.76 32.09
CA ILE A 653 6.85 -21.01 32.89
C ILE A 653 5.94 -19.78 32.89
N LYS A 654 6.52 -18.59 33.06
CA LYS A 654 5.79 -17.31 32.96
C LYS A 654 5.37 -17.05 31.52
N ALA A 655 6.22 -17.42 30.58
CA ALA A 655 5.94 -17.58 29.14
C ALA A 655 4.55 -18.18 28.87
N LYS A 656 4.44 -19.45 29.25
CA LYS A 656 3.26 -20.28 29.06
C LYS A 656 2.02 -19.77 29.78
N TYR A 657 2.19 -19.12 30.95
CA TYR A 657 1.08 -18.50 31.67
C TYR A 657 0.41 -17.37 30.88
N PHE A 658 1.19 -16.51 30.23
CA PHE A 658 0.61 -15.43 29.44
C PHE A 658 -0.02 -15.92 28.13
N GLU A 659 0.56 -16.96 27.54
CA GLU A 659 0.06 -17.52 26.29
C GLU A 659 -1.17 -18.40 26.47
N SER A 660 -1.38 -19.01 27.63
CA SER A 660 -2.64 -19.68 27.94
C SER A 660 -3.81 -18.71 28.01
N LYS A 661 -3.53 -17.41 28.22
CA LYS A 661 -4.51 -16.31 28.15
C LYS A 661 -4.53 -15.61 26.79
N ARG A 662 -3.83 -16.13 25.78
CA ARG A 662 -3.73 -15.48 24.46
C ARG A 662 -5.09 -15.37 23.81
N ASN A 663 -5.38 -14.19 23.28
CA ASN A 663 -6.52 -13.98 22.40
C ASN A 663 -6.27 -14.68 21.05
N ASN A 664 -6.83 -15.88 20.91
CA ASN A 664 -6.78 -16.68 19.68
C ASN A 664 -8.06 -16.53 18.84
N GLN A 665 -8.87 -15.50 19.06
CA GLN A 665 -10.00 -15.22 18.18
C GLN A 665 -9.48 -14.99 16.75
N PRO A 666 -10.10 -15.64 15.73
CA PRO A 666 -9.78 -15.39 14.34
C PRO A 666 -9.87 -13.90 14.02
N ILE A 667 -8.85 -13.37 13.34
CA ILE A 667 -8.78 -11.97 12.95
C ILE A 667 -8.19 -11.83 11.57
N THR A 668 -8.77 -10.98 10.73
CA THR A 668 -8.23 -10.70 9.41
C THR A 668 -8.14 -9.20 9.19
N LEU A 669 -6.94 -8.62 9.33
CA LEU A 669 -6.69 -7.21 9.04
C LEU A 669 -6.44 -7.07 7.52
N GLN A 670 -7.54 -6.86 6.79
CA GLN A 670 -7.50 -6.57 5.35
C GLN A 670 -7.58 -5.08 5.12
N GLU A 671 -6.67 -4.59 4.27
CA GLU A 671 -6.65 -3.22 3.77
C GLU A 671 -7.86 -2.95 2.87
#